data_AF-A0A8H5FRM2-F1
#
_entry.id   AF-A0A8H5FRM2-F1
#
_cell.length_a   1.000
_cell.length_b   1.000
_cell.length_c   1.000
_cell.angle_alpha   90.00
_cell.angle_beta   90.00
_cell.angle_gamma   90.00
#
_symmetry.space_group_name_H-M   'P 1'
#
loop_
_entity.id
_entity.type
_entity.pdbx_description
1 polymer ?
#
loop_
_entity_poly.entity_id
_entity_poly.type
_entity_poly.pdbx_seq_one_letter_code
_entity_poly.pdbx_strand_id
1 'polypeptide(L)'
;MSPELSSNTLKPKKKPPACDHCKARRVLCHPQPYGKSCPRCAEKGVKCTTTPSIRRRRIQHEVAAGQRAANNEDISNEDHNHAMDVDAPFSQDQSLSQEPAYSPSLYTPEILLEDNTPTLSPAPSMASTISSTTGLPFVHTNFNFNAGPSKPAVSIQVQLPKHLIQDLFNAFVHTPYSHHPIIPYDRLRASLAVCDWQPSALTPEDSVLVHCILALTSLVSTDPFIIGREPLPPECNNILTTLHPVKSITSDLRDIGKRREGVCHQLRLEALRQAQVEGVAIHESPENAASCFLLDALDNQYDSSNAYGTAFARQARALAEAWYRHPQPSNSLFGTRKLSARWRSFIVFDAIAALHLDRPISFSPHDERVLCGHDSLSLKELASLLKQGCNGMQFYAYFPSIVFQMTRLVREVYENISGPYARRNPLNLQTVKTYFCSLNCLHEICETYSKKADLLAEQNKRQYFARQSILDAVSLGWTNLAYYFYKTIKSWLEQSSLSNSYARSNRITVNSVVGFQAGANGAVRSDIGVDETGDLGRNRPSANSLRAELETIFVDARVLACKAAVEFSKMVHNILSISRLVQVKLVGGHLKTWVQFLVDATDGRVMSVSEGAQTLERLRDGLRIAGFYCTDYIGLGEAMDSHISVLKASAAAAAREAAHNLHPTPVSNHVPLAEVAPMAGIGTGVSPYDPNPLVSGYGPVGWNYHAFGYELEGMNAIAVQYQDSDY
;
A
#
# COMPACT_ATOMS: atom_id res chain seq x y z
N MET A 1 -75.47 -3.53 0.14
CA MET A 1 -75.05 -2.11 0.22
C MET A 1 -74.76 -1.81 1.68
N SER A 2 -73.47 -1.84 2.03
CA SER A 2 -72.93 -1.48 3.36
C SER A 2 -71.61 -0.74 3.09
N PRO A 3 -71.30 0.38 3.76
CA PRO A 3 -70.15 1.20 3.40
C PRO A 3 -68.87 0.69 4.08
N GLU A 4 -67.80 0.57 3.28
CA GLU A 4 -66.44 0.26 3.72
C GLU A 4 -65.80 1.46 4.44
N LEU A 5 -65.35 1.24 5.68
CA LEU A 5 -64.56 2.18 6.47
C LEU A 5 -63.06 1.94 6.20
N SER A 6 -62.44 2.84 5.44
CA SER A 6 -61.01 2.89 5.15
C SER A 6 -60.17 3.14 6.41
N SER A 7 -59.49 2.11 6.91
CA SER A 7 -58.52 2.21 8.01
C SER A 7 -57.18 2.80 7.53
N ASN A 8 -57.02 4.11 7.67
CA ASN A 8 -55.73 4.79 7.48
C ASN A 8 -54.76 4.37 8.59
N THR A 9 -53.83 3.47 8.28
CA THR A 9 -52.70 3.12 9.14
C THR A 9 -51.76 4.33 9.32
N LEU A 10 -51.93 5.04 10.42
CA LEU A 10 -51.05 6.14 10.84
C LEU A 10 -49.62 5.60 11.05
N LYS A 11 -48.66 6.12 10.28
CA LYS A 11 -47.24 5.79 10.42
C LYS A 11 -46.77 6.06 11.86
N PRO A 12 -46.03 5.15 12.51
CA PRO A 12 -45.56 5.33 13.88
C PRO A 12 -44.70 6.59 14.00
N LYS A 13 -45.07 7.49 14.92
CA LYS A 13 -44.30 8.71 15.20
C LYS A 13 -42.89 8.32 15.66
N LYS A 14 -41.87 8.89 15.02
CA LYS A 14 -40.46 8.64 15.36
C LYS A 14 -40.22 9.04 16.83
N LYS A 15 -39.55 8.16 17.59
CA LYS A 15 -39.21 8.39 19.00
C LYS A 15 -38.33 9.64 19.13
N PRO A 16 -38.54 10.51 20.14
CA PRO A 16 -37.68 11.66 20.39
C PRO A 16 -36.23 11.22 20.70
N PRO A 17 -35.23 12.06 20.43
CA PRO A 17 -33.85 11.78 20.84
C PRO A 17 -33.72 11.70 22.38
N ALA A 18 -32.69 11.01 22.85
CA ALA A 18 -32.35 10.97 24.28
C ALA A 18 -31.94 12.36 24.78
N CYS A 19 -32.25 12.67 26.04
CA CYS A 19 -31.78 13.91 26.69
C CYS A 19 -30.26 13.90 26.90
N ASP A 20 -29.67 15.08 27.09
CA ASP A 20 -28.22 15.26 27.17
C ASP A 20 -27.62 14.48 28.34
N HIS A 21 -28.32 14.45 29.49
CA HIS A 21 -27.89 13.72 30.67
C HIS A 21 -27.85 12.19 30.46
N CYS A 22 -28.90 11.61 29.87
CA CYS A 22 -28.92 10.17 29.56
C CYS A 22 -27.92 9.81 28.45
N LYS A 23 -27.72 10.72 27.48
CA LYS A 23 -26.74 10.54 26.40
C LYS A 23 -25.30 10.55 26.92
N ALA A 24 -24.95 11.51 27.79
CA ALA A 24 -23.62 11.59 28.40
C ALA A 24 -23.28 10.34 29.22
N ARG A 25 -24.27 9.79 29.93
CA ARG A 25 -24.12 8.54 30.70
C ARG A 25 -24.28 7.26 29.87
N ARG A 26 -24.53 7.36 28.56
CA ARG A 26 -24.78 6.23 27.64
C ARG A 26 -25.89 5.28 28.12
N VAL A 27 -26.96 5.83 28.70
CA VAL A 27 -28.11 5.06 29.20
C VAL A 27 -29.39 5.33 28.39
N LEU A 28 -30.30 4.34 28.37
CA LEU A 28 -31.57 4.47 27.67
C LEU A 28 -32.45 5.57 28.29
N CYS A 29 -32.88 6.52 27.45
CA CYS A 29 -33.76 7.63 27.83
C CYS A 29 -35.21 7.31 27.48
N HIS A 30 -36.12 7.59 28.41
CA HIS A 30 -37.57 7.49 28.20
C HIS A 30 -38.20 8.90 28.20
N PRO A 31 -38.18 9.61 27.04
CA PRO A 31 -38.69 10.96 26.95
C PRO A 31 -40.20 11.00 27.27
N GLN A 32 -40.61 11.95 28.11
CA GLN A 32 -42.00 12.17 28.47
C GLN A 32 -42.59 13.26 27.56
N PRO A 33 -43.88 13.15 27.16
CA PRO A 33 -44.55 14.22 26.45
C PRO A 33 -44.70 15.46 27.34
N TYR A 34 -44.88 16.64 26.73
CA TYR A 34 -45.14 17.93 27.40
C TYR A 34 -43.97 18.50 28.24
N GLY A 35 -42.72 18.19 27.88
CA GLY A 35 -41.55 18.84 28.48
C GLY A 35 -41.25 18.42 29.93
N LYS A 36 -41.88 17.36 30.43
CA LYS A 36 -41.55 16.78 31.73
C LYS A 36 -40.18 16.08 31.68
N SER A 37 -39.44 16.12 32.79
CA SER A 37 -38.19 15.38 32.92
C SER A 37 -38.40 13.87 32.72
N CYS A 38 -37.47 13.20 32.04
CA CYS A 38 -37.53 11.74 31.93
C CYS A 38 -37.39 11.09 33.32
N PRO A 39 -37.90 9.87 33.55
CA PRO A 39 -37.93 9.24 34.87
C PRO A 39 -36.55 9.21 35.57
N ARG A 40 -35.48 8.94 34.81
CA ARG A 40 -34.10 8.95 35.35
C ARG A 40 -33.62 10.34 35.77
N CYS A 41 -33.91 11.37 34.97
CA CYS A 41 -33.56 12.74 35.32
C CYS A 41 -34.39 13.22 36.52
N ALA A 42 -35.67 12.85 36.60
CA ALA A 42 -36.54 13.15 37.72
C ALA A 42 -36.05 12.50 39.02
N GLU A 43 -35.70 11.21 38.99
CA GLU A 43 -35.14 10.48 40.14
C GLU A 43 -33.83 11.08 40.65
N LYS A 44 -33.00 11.61 39.75
CA LYS A 44 -31.73 12.25 40.09
C LYS A 44 -31.84 13.74 40.43
N GLY A 45 -33.03 14.33 40.37
CA GLY A 45 -33.22 15.77 40.57
C GLY A 45 -32.52 16.65 39.52
N VAL A 46 -32.19 16.10 38.34
CA VAL A 46 -31.50 16.82 37.27
C VAL A 46 -32.52 17.32 36.25
N LYS A 47 -32.41 18.59 35.83
CA LYS A 47 -33.26 19.16 34.78
C LYS A 47 -32.98 18.45 33.46
N CYS A 48 -34.02 17.85 32.87
CA CYS A 48 -33.90 17.14 31.61
C CYS A 48 -33.84 18.11 30.43
N THR A 49 -32.64 18.40 29.93
CA THR A 49 -32.45 19.19 28.70
C THR A 49 -32.24 18.27 27.51
N THR A 50 -32.95 18.55 26.42
CA THR A 50 -32.69 17.91 25.13
C THR A 50 -32.24 19.03 24.21
N THR A 51 -30.93 19.14 23.99
CA THR A 51 -30.42 20.08 22.98
C THR A 51 -31.02 19.65 21.63
N PRO A 52 -31.86 20.48 20.97
CA PRO A 52 -32.48 20.10 19.72
C PRO A 52 -31.37 19.78 18.73
N SER A 53 -31.30 18.52 18.30
CA SER A 53 -30.33 18.13 17.28
C SER A 53 -30.72 18.87 16.00
N ILE A 54 -30.03 19.96 15.68
CA ILE A 54 -30.10 20.60 14.38
C ILE A 54 -29.57 19.56 13.40
N ARG A 55 -30.49 18.80 12.81
CA ARG A 55 -30.16 17.77 11.85
C ARG A 55 -29.66 18.52 10.61
N ARG A 56 -28.34 18.67 10.46
CA ARG A 56 -27.74 19.16 9.21
C ARG A 56 -28.40 18.38 8.08
N ARG A 57 -29.13 19.09 7.21
CA ARG A 57 -29.77 18.49 6.04
C ARG A 57 -28.67 17.71 5.32
N ARG A 58 -28.86 16.39 5.19
CA ARG A 58 -27.97 15.56 4.37
C ARG A 58 -28.13 16.11 2.95
N ILE A 59 -27.13 16.83 2.47
CA ILE A 59 -27.09 17.31 1.10
C ILE A 59 -27.06 16.05 0.23
N GLN A 60 -28.15 15.78 -0.49
CA GLN A 60 -28.16 14.76 -1.52
C GLN A 60 -27.16 15.20 -2.59
N HIS A 61 -26.20 14.34 -2.90
CA HIS A 61 -25.03 14.60 -3.75
C HIS A 61 -25.37 14.58 -5.25
N GLU A 62 -26.62 14.86 -5.65
CA GLU A 62 -27.07 14.71 -7.06
C GLU A 62 -27.40 16.03 -7.77
N VAL A 63 -27.25 17.20 -7.13
CA VAL A 63 -27.51 18.49 -7.79
C VAL A 63 -26.40 19.51 -7.48
N ALA A 64 -25.15 19.15 -7.79
CA ALA A 64 -23.99 20.06 -7.70
C ALA A 64 -23.63 20.75 -9.03
N ALA A 65 -24.51 20.72 -10.03
CA ALA A 65 -24.28 21.37 -11.34
C ALA A 65 -25.20 22.57 -11.65
N GLY A 66 -26.21 22.88 -10.83
CA GLY A 66 -27.31 23.75 -11.28
C GLY A 66 -27.40 25.16 -10.69
N GLN A 67 -27.13 25.38 -9.40
CA GLN A 67 -27.64 26.57 -8.70
C GLN A 67 -26.63 27.12 -7.69
N ARG A 68 -25.74 28.00 -8.17
CA ARG A 68 -24.99 29.00 -7.37
C ARG A 68 -25.32 30.40 -7.88
N ALA A 69 -26.59 30.77 -7.77
CA ALA A 69 -27.02 32.16 -7.82
C ALA A 69 -28.10 32.36 -6.74
N ALA A 70 -27.93 33.44 -5.97
CA ALA A 70 -28.81 33.98 -4.91
C ALA A 70 -28.57 33.51 -3.46
N ASN A 71 -27.75 34.30 -2.77
CA ASN A 71 -27.95 34.97 -1.47
C ASN A 71 -28.00 34.22 -0.11
N ASN A 72 -27.16 34.79 0.78
CA ASN A 72 -27.33 35.13 2.22
C ASN A 72 -27.59 34.00 3.23
N GLU A 73 -27.15 34.05 4.50
CA GLU A 73 -26.63 35.12 5.38
C GLU A 73 -26.00 34.47 6.63
N ASP A 74 -25.11 35.22 7.28
CA ASP A 74 -24.70 35.24 8.71
C ASP A 74 -24.76 33.99 9.61
N ILE A 75 -23.65 33.73 10.31
CA ILE A 75 -23.55 33.60 11.78
C ILE A 75 -22.05 33.67 12.15
N SER A 76 -21.71 34.71 12.92
CA SER A 76 -20.46 34.88 13.66
C SER A 76 -20.44 34.06 14.96
N ASN A 77 -19.23 33.85 15.51
CA ASN A 77 -18.84 33.73 16.93
C ASN A 77 -17.76 32.63 17.07
N GLU A 78 -16.50 33.03 17.28
CA GLU A 78 -15.86 33.45 18.55
C GLU A 78 -15.24 32.25 19.27
N ASP A 79 -13.91 32.33 19.35
CA ASP A 79 -12.98 31.89 20.40
C ASP A 79 -13.38 30.75 21.33
N HIS A 80 -12.47 29.79 21.51
CA HIS A 80 -11.99 29.33 22.83
C HIS A 80 -10.64 28.59 22.60
N ASN A 81 -9.54 29.32 22.79
CA ASN A 81 -8.21 28.76 22.99
C ASN A 81 -8.07 28.31 24.44
N HIS A 82 -7.78 27.02 24.67
CA HIS A 82 -7.17 26.58 25.92
C HIS A 82 -5.75 26.07 25.64
N ALA A 83 -4.79 26.88 26.07
CA ALA A 83 -3.41 26.50 26.27
C ALA A 83 -3.31 25.52 27.44
N MET A 84 -2.48 24.49 27.28
CA MET A 84 -1.94 23.72 28.40
C MET A 84 -0.42 23.84 28.31
N ASP A 85 0.14 24.63 29.23
CA ASP A 85 1.53 24.58 29.65
C ASP A 85 1.81 23.25 30.35
N VAL A 86 2.89 22.56 29.96
CA VAL A 86 3.66 21.70 30.86
C VAL A 86 5.13 21.71 30.38
N ASP A 87 5.96 22.47 31.08
CA ASP A 87 7.42 22.27 31.14
C ASP A 87 7.76 21.53 32.43
N ALA A 88 8.61 20.50 32.34
CA ALA A 88 9.65 20.19 33.34
C ALA A 88 10.62 19.10 32.81
N PRO A 89 11.95 19.28 32.94
CA PRO A 89 12.95 18.31 32.51
C PRO A 89 13.37 17.38 33.66
N PHE A 90 13.59 16.10 33.36
CA PHE A 90 14.28 15.18 34.26
C PHE A 90 15.68 14.86 33.71
N SER A 91 16.69 15.34 34.43
CA SER A 91 18.05 14.82 34.40
C SER A 91 18.08 13.48 35.12
N GLN A 92 18.78 12.49 34.57
CA GLN A 92 19.09 11.26 35.29
C GLN A 92 20.56 10.89 35.05
N ASP A 93 21.34 11.09 36.12
CA ASP A 93 22.67 10.52 36.32
C ASP A 93 22.60 8.99 36.28
N GLN A 94 23.55 8.36 35.59
CA GLN A 94 23.80 6.93 35.69
C GLN A 94 25.13 6.69 36.40
N SER A 95 25.01 6.25 37.66
CA SER A 95 26.07 5.62 38.43
C SER A 95 26.10 4.12 38.14
N LEU A 96 27.29 3.62 37.82
CA LEU A 96 27.68 2.22 37.71
C LEU A 96 27.25 1.38 38.93
N SER A 97 26.75 0.17 38.69
CA SER A 97 26.75 -0.91 39.68
C SER A 97 26.92 -2.26 38.99
N GLN A 98 27.95 -2.98 39.43
CA GLN A 98 28.35 -4.32 39.02
C GLN A 98 27.34 -5.37 39.50
N GLU A 99 27.01 -6.34 38.64
CA GLU A 99 26.36 -7.59 39.06
C GLU A 99 27.39 -8.71 39.26
N PRO A 100 27.22 -9.59 40.27
CA PRO A 100 28.05 -10.76 40.44
C PRO A 100 27.52 -11.98 39.67
N ALA A 101 28.47 -12.78 39.19
CA ALA A 101 28.27 -14.03 38.47
C ALA A 101 27.54 -15.10 39.30
N TYR A 102 26.53 -15.74 38.70
CA TYR A 102 25.91 -16.96 39.21
C TYR A 102 26.13 -18.12 38.23
N SER A 103 26.64 -19.22 38.76
CA SER A 103 26.93 -20.48 38.05
C SER A 103 25.66 -21.30 37.79
N PRO A 104 25.55 -22.04 36.67
CA PRO A 104 24.36 -22.83 36.37
C PRO A 104 24.43 -24.24 36.98
N SER A 105 23.35 -24.63 37.66
CA SER A 105 23.09 -25.97 38.18
C SER A 105 22.48 -26.86 37.09
N LEU A 106 23.03 -28.07 36.94
CA LEU A 106 22.59 -29.12 36.03
C LEU A 106 21.29 -29.76 36.53
N TYR A 107 20.23 -29.70 35.72
CA TYR A 107 19.05 -30.56 35.85
C TYR A 107 18.90 -31.38 34.57
N THR A 108 18.95 -32.70 34.73
CA THR A 108 18.67 -33.71 33.71
C THR A 108 17.19 -34.12 33.82
N PRO A 109 16.39 -34.12 32.74
CA PRO A 109 15.08 -34.73 32.79
C PRO A 109 15.12 -36.19 32.30
N GLU A 110 14.52 -37.03 33.12
CA GLU A 110 14.30 -38.47 33.01
C GLU A 110 13.29 -38.77 31.88
N ILE A 111 13.67 -39.70 31.00
CA ILE A 111 12.88 -40.15 29.85
C ILE A 111 11.98 -41.30 30.31
N LEU A 112 10.65 -41.11 30.30
CA LEU A 112 9.67 -42.19 30.39
C LEU A 112 9.17 -42.54 28.99
N LEU A 113 9.62 -43.69 28.51
CA LEU A 113 9.08 -44.42 27.36
C LEU A 113 7.83 -45.19 27.79
N GLU A 114 6.68 -44.87 27.20
CA GLU A 114 5.52 -45.77 27.21
C GLU A 114 5.38 -46.44 25.84
N ASP A 115 5.62 -47.75 25.84
CA ASP A 115 5.29 -48.71 24.79
C ASP A 115 3.78 -48.84 24.67
N ASN A 116 3.22 -48.63 23.47
CA ASN A 116 1.90 -49.15 23.11
C ASN A 116 1.89 -49.60 21.65
N THR A 117 1.99 -50.92 21.48
CA THR A 117 1.78 -51.67 20.26
C THR A 117 0.28 -51.90 20.04
N PRO A 118 -0.26 -51.73 18.81
CA PRO A 118 -1.49 -52.39 18.41
C PRO A 118 -1.23 -53.45 17.34
N THR A 119 -1.68 -54.65 17.66
CA THR A 119 -1.66 -55.88 16.87
C THR A 119 -2.63 -55.80 15.68
N LEU A 120 -2.14 -56.20 14.50
CA LEU A 120 -2.88 -56.42 13.25
C LEU A 120 -3.73 -57.70 13.30
N SER A 121 -4.91 -57.68 12.68
CA SER A 121 -5.54 -58.87 12.08
C SER A 121 -6.60 -58.50 11.02
N PRO A 122 -6.92 -59.41 10.08
CA PRO A 122 -7.10 -59.06 8.67
C PRO A 122 -8.55 -59.09 8.16
N ALA A 123 -8.74 -58.47 6.98
CA ALA A 123 -9.95 -58.48 6.17
C ALA A 123 -10.26 -59.84 5.51
N PRO A 124 -11.47 -59.98 4.94
CA PRO A 124 -11.53 -60.47 3.58
C PRO A 124 -12.35 -59.58 2.63
N SER A 125 -11.84 -59.58 1.39
CA SER A 125 -12.34 -58.98 0.16
C SER A 125 -13.72 -59.48 -0.27
N MET A 126 -14.50 -58.62 -0.95
CA MET A 126 -15.29 -59.01 -2.13
C MET A 126 -15.40 -57.84 -3.12
N ALA A 127 -15.17 -58.19 -4.38
CA ALA A 127 -15.15 -57.33 -5.54
C ALA A 127 -16.54 -57.04 -6.09
N SER A 128 -16.74 -55.85 -6.65
CA SER A 128 -17.69 -55.66 -7.75
C SER A 128 -17.31 -54.44 -8.59
N THR A 129 -17.00 -54.74 -9.84
CA THR A 129 -16.71 -53.87 -10.97
C THR A 129 -17.98 -53.14 -11.42
N ILE A 130 -18.01 -51.81 -11.37
CA ILE A 130 -18.92 -50.99 -12.18
C ILE A 130 -18.16 -49.76 -12.68
N SER A 131 -17.91 -49.71 -13.99
CA SER A 131 -17.51 -48.50 -14.71
C SER A 131 -18.56 -47.40 -14.51
N SER A 132 -18.15 -46.31 -13.88
CA SER A 132 -18.96 -45.09 -13.80
C SER A 132 -18.10 -43.90 -14.23
N THR A 133 -18.46 -43.33 -15.37
CA THR A 133 -18.02 -42.03 -15.86
C THR A 133 -18.30 -40.98 -14.80
N THR A 134 -17.25 -40.50 -14.13
CA THR A 134 -17.32 -39.47 -13.09
C THR A 134 -17.61 -38.11 -13.72
N GLY A 135 -18.89 -37.76 -13.77
CA GLY A 135 -19.31 -36.36 -13.83
C GLY A 135 -18.94 -35.68 -12.52
N LEU A 136 -17.99 -34.75 -12.55
CA LEU A 136 -17.61 -33.93 -11.39
C LEU A 136 -18.85 -33.19 -10.83
N PRO A 137 -19.08 -33.19 -9.50
CA PRO A 137 -20.18 -32.46 -8.90
C PRO A 137 -20.03 -30.96 -9.18
N PHE A 138 -20.98 -30.43 -9.93
CA PHE A 138 -21.04 -29.03 -10.30
C PHE A 138 -21.59 -28.23 -9.12
N VAL A 139 -20.77 -27.35 -8.54
CA VAL A 139 -21.27 -26.31 -7.64
C VAL A 139 -21.98 -25.29 -8.53
N HIS A 140 -23.31 -25.38 -8.61
CA HIS A 140 -24.14 -24.32 -9.19
C HIS A 140 -23.98 -23.06 -8.32
N THR A 141 -23.08 -22.16 -8.69
CA THR A 141 -22.96 -20.82 -8.11
C THR A 141 -24.06 -19.90 -8.68
N ASN A 142 -25.33 -20.30 -8.54
CA ASN A 142 -26.46 -19.40 -8.79
C ASN A 142 -26.66 -18.48 -7.58
N PHE A 143 -25.74 -17.53 -7.38
CA PHE A 143 -25.91 -16.47 -6.39
C PHE A 143 -26.37 -15.19 -7.06
N ASN A 144 -27.66 -14.92 -6.90
CA ASN A 144 -28.25 -13.64 -7.26
C ASN A 144 -27.97 -12.65 -6.12
N PHE A 145 -26.99 -11.75 -6.32
CA PHE A 145 -26.57 -10.73 -5.34
C PHE A 145 -27.65 -9.69 -4.97
N ASN A 146 -28.87 -9.81 -5.52
CA ASN A 146 -29.98 -8.89 -5.29
C ASN A 146 -31.07 -9.39 -4.32
N ALA A 147 -30.84 -10.48 -3.57
CA ALA A 147 -31.82 -10.97 -2.59
C ALA A 147 -31.76 -10.17 -1.27
N GLY A 148 -32.85 -9.49 -0.92
CA GLY A 148 -32.97 -8.66 0.28
C GLY A 148 -32.83 -9.39 1.63
N PRO A 149 -32.66 -8.65 2.74
CA PRO A 149 -32.16 -9.16 4.02
C PRO A 149 -33.25 -9.78 4.92
N SER A 150 -33.79 -10.96 4.60
CA SER A 150 -34.85 -11.56 5.45
C SER A 150 -34.84 -13.08 5.69
N LYS A 151 -33.75 -13.80 5.42
CA LYS A 151 -33.60 -15.20 5.88
C LYS A 151 -32.22 -15.45 6.50
N PRO A 152 -32.12 -16.24 7.59
CA PRO A 152 -30.83 -16.66 8.13
C PRO A 152 -30.06 -17.37 7.01
N ALA A 153 -28.92 -16.80 6.63
CA ALA A 153 -28.11 -17.31 5.55
C ALA A 153 -27.69 -18.75 5.90
N VAL A 154 -28.13 -19.72 5.10
CA VAL A 154 -27.61 -21.09 5.15
C VAL A 154 -26.09 -20.97 4.96
N SER A 155 -25.31 -21.40 5.95
CA SER A 155 -23.85 -21.37 5.87
C SER A 155 -23.41 -22.39 4.84
N ILE A 156 -23.14 -21.95 3.62
CA ILE A 156 -22.58 -22.80 2.58
C ILE A 156 -21.10 -22.92 2.87
N GLN A 157 -20.71 -24.01 3.51
CA GLN A 157 -19.31 -24.39 3.65
C GLN A 157 -18.77 -24.75 2.27
N VAL A 158 -17.72 -24.05 1.84
CA VAL A 158 -17.03 -24.35 0.58
C VAL A 158 -16.17 -25.59 0.80
N GLN A 159 -16.64 -26.75 0.38
CA GLN A 159 -15.83 -27.97 0.36
C GLN A 159 -14.90 -27.94 -0.84
N LEU A 160 -13.60 -27.75 -0.58
CA LEU A 160 -12.57 -27.77 -1.62
C LEU A 160 -12.04 -29.20 -1.83
N PRO A 161 -11.84 -29.63 -3.09
CA PRO A 161 -11.14 -30.87 -3.36
C PRO A 161 -9.73 -30.89 -2.76
N LYS A 162 -9.29 -32.06 -2.29
CA LYS A 162 -7.96 -32.26 -1.71
C LYS A 162 -6.81 -31.74 -2.58
N HIS A 163 -6.82 -32.06 -3.88
CA HIS A 163 -5.78 -31.61 -4.81
C HIS A 163 -5.72 -30.08 -4.90
N LEU A 164 -6.87 -29.41 -4.89
CA LEU A 164 -6.92 -27.96 -4.94
C LEU A 164 -6.35 -27.33 -3.66
N ILE A 165 -6.64 -27.90 -2.48
CA ILE A 165 -6.05 -27.44 -1.21
C ILE A 165 -4.53 -27.58 -1.27
N GLN A 166 -4.03 -28.72 -1.76
CA GLN A 166 -2.60 -28.97 -1.96
C GLN A 166 -1.97 -27.92 -2.88
N ASP A 167 -2.56 -27.70 -4.05
CA ASP A 167 -2.03 -26.79 -5.06
C ASP A 167 -2.05 -25.34 -4.59
N LEU A 168 -3.16 -24.89 -3.99
CA LEU A 168 -3.28 -23.55 -3.42
C LEU A 168 -2.28 -23.31 -2.28
N PHE A 169 -2.12 -24.26 -1.38
CA PHE A 169 -1.19 -24.12 -0.26
C PHE A 169 0.28 -24.18 -0.74
N ASN A 170 0.58 -25.01 -1.73
CA ASN A 170 1.91 -25.08 -2.34
C ASN A 170 2.24 -23.79 -3.11
N ALA A 171 1.26 -23.19 -3.79
CA ALA A 171 1.43 -21.93 -4.49
C ALA A 171 1.77 -20.75 -3.55
N PHE A 172 1.48 -20.87 -2.25
CA PHE A 172 1.74 -19.83 -1.26
C PHE A 172 3.22 -19.44 -1.18
N VAL A 173 4.14 -20.40 -1.34
CA VAL A 173 5.59 -20.14 -1.30
C VAL A 173 6.06 -19.19 -2.41
N HIS A 174 5.30 -19.09 -3.50
CA HIS A 174 5.57 -18.16 -4.58
C HIS A 174 4.96 -16.78 -4.33
N THR A 175 4.16 -16.63 -3.28
CA THR A 175 3.69 -15.34 -2.83
C THR A 175 4.72 -14.72 -1.90
N PRO A 176 4.95 -13.41 -2.01
CA PRO A 176 5.89 -12.71 -1.14
C PRO A 176 5.44 -12.64 0.33
N TYR A 177 4.17 -12.95 0.60
CA TYR A 177 3.63 -13.12 1.96
C TYR A 177 4.25 -14.29 2.71
N SER A 178 4.59 -15.37 2.01
CA SER A 178 5.25 -16.54 2.61
C SER A 178 6.60 -16.24 3.24
N HIS A 179 7.21 -15.10 2.90
CA HIS A 179 8.48 -14.67 3.46
C HIS A 179 8.32 -13.92 4.80
N HIS A 180 7.09 -13.65 5.24
CA HIS A 180 6.86 -12.97 6.50
C HIS A 180 7.32 -13.84 7.69
N PRO A 181 8.17 -13.33 8.61
CA PRO A 181 8.75 -14.09 9.72
C PRO A 181 7.75 -14.88 10.57
N ILE A 182 6.54 -14.35 10.73
CA ILE A 182 5.53 -14.91 11.62
C ILE A 182 4.79 -16.12 11.05
N ILE A 183 4.94 -16.43 9.76
CA ILE A 183 4.15 -17.49 9.12
C ILE A 183 4.89 -18.84 9.22
N PRO A 184 4.35 -19.83 9.97
CA PRO A 184 5.00 -21.12 10.16
C PRO A 184 4.70 -22.09 9.01
N TYR A 185 5.08 -21.73 7.77
CA TYR A 185 4.69 -22.45 6.55
C TYR A 185 5.02 -23.95 6.57
N ASP A 186 6.27 -24.31 6.87
CA ASP A 186 6.73 -25.72 6.82
C ASP A 186 6.01 -26.57 7.88
N ARG A 187 5.78 -26.01 9.07
CA ARG A 187 5.03 -26.68 10.14
C ARG A 187 3.59 -26.92 9.70
N LEU A 188 2.91 -25.90 9.18
CA LEU A 188 1.53 -26.02 8.70
C LEU A 188 1.40 -27.05 7.58
N ARG A 189 2.37 -27.08 6.66
CA ARG A 189 2.42 -28.08 5.57
C ARG A 189 2.49 -29.50 6.12
N ALA A 190 3.35 -29.73 7.11
CA ALA A 190 3.48 -31.03 7.76
C ALA A 190 2.18 -31.43 8.48
N SER A 191 1.57 -30.51 9.23
CA SER A 191 0.27 -30.75 9.90
C SER A 191 -0.83 -31.09 8.89
N LEU A 192 -0.93 -30.34 7.78
CA LEU A 192 -1.89 -30.64 6.72
C LEU A 192 -1.65 -32.01 6.09
N ALA A 193 -0.40 -32.40 5.85
CA ALA A 193 -0.08 -33.69 5.28
C ALA A 193 -0.50 -34.86 6.19
N VAL A 194 -0.36 -34.71 7.51
CA VAL A 194 -0.82 -35.70 8.51
C VAL A 194 -2.34 -35.80 8.53
N CYS A 195 -3.04 -34.67 8.39
CA CYS A 195 -4.50 -34.57 8.41
C CYS A 195 -5.17 -34.81 7.04
N ASP A 196 -4.49 -35.52 6.12
CA ASP A 196 -4.95 -35.77 4.75
C ASP A 196 -5.39 -34.51 3.96
N TRP A 197 -4.78 -33.37 4.29
CA TRP A 197 -5.10 -32.04 3.75
C TRP A 197 -6.53 -31.58 4.04
N GLN A 198 -7.08 -31.96 5.19
CA GLN A 198 -8.36 -31.47 5.71
C GLN A 198 -8.12 -30.34 6.72
N PRO A 199 -8.38 -29.05 6.38
CA PRO A 199 -8.14 -27.94 7.32
C PRO A 199 -8.95 -28.06 8.61
N SER A 200 -10.13 -28.66 8.57
CA SER A 200 -11.01 -28.86 9.73
C SER A 200 -10.46 -29.84 10.78
N ALA A 201 -9.43 -30.62 10.44
CA ALA A 201 -8.77 -31.55 11.35
C ALA A 201 -7.56 -30.94 12.06
N LEU A 202 -7.19 -29.69 11.74
CA LEU A 202 -6.13 -28.94 12.41
C LEU A 202 -6.63 -28.31 13.72
N THR A 203 -5.73 -27.68 14.47
CA THR A 203 -6.14 -26.77 15.55
C THR A 203 -6.96 -25.61 14.98
N PRO A 204 -7.85 -24.98 15.76
CA PRO A 204 -8.66 -23.88 15.24
C PRO A 204 -7.83 -22.73 14.63
N GLU A 205 -6.72 -22.38 15.26
CA GLU A 205 -5.82 -21.31 14.83
C GLU A 205 -5.09 -21.67 13.51
N ASP A 206 -4.54 -22.89 13.42
CA ASP A 206 -3.92 -23.39 12.19
C ASP A 206 -4.95 -23.49 11.06
N SER A 207 -6.18 -23.93 11.36
CA SER A 207 -7.28 -24.00 10.40
C SER A 207 -7.61 -22.62 9.84
N VAL A 208 -7.78 -21.60 10.67
CA VAL A 208 -8.03 -20.21 10.21
C VAL A 208 -6.88 -19.73 9.32
N LEU A 209 -5.63 -19.95 9.74
CA LEU A 209 -4.46 -19.53 8.99
C LEU A 209 -4.39 -20.21 7.62
N VAL A 210 -4.70 -21.51 7.55
CA VAL A 210 -4.81 -22.24 6.28
C VAL A 210 -5.89 -21.64 5.39
N HIS A 211 -7.08 -21.32 5.91
CA HIS A 211 -8.12 -20.66 5.11
C HIS A 211 -7.68 -19.29 4.58
N CYS A 212 -6.92 -18.51 5.38
CA CYS A 212 -6.33 -17.25 4.92
C CYS A 212 -5.32 -17.46 3.78
N ILE A 213 -4.46 -18.48 3.90
CA ILE A 213 -3.51 -18.86 2.84
C ILE A 213 -4.26 -19.27 1.57
N LEU A 214 -5.25 -20.16 1.67
CA LEU A 214 -6.05 -20.63 0.52
C LEU A 214 -6.79 -19.47 -0.17
N ALA A 215 -7.39 -18.57 0.61
CA ALA A 215 -8.05 -17.38 0.08
C ALA A 215 -7.06 -16.48 -0.68
N LEU A 216 -5.88 -16.24 -0.11
CA LEU A 216 -4.85 -15.41 -0.74
C LEU A 216 -4.29 -16.07 -2.01
N THR A 217 -4.02 -17.37 -1.99
CA THR A 217 -3.43 -18.08 -3.13
C THR A 217 -4.44 -18.42 -4.21
N SER A 218 -5.74 -18.43 -3.90
CA SER A 218 -6.78 -18.46 -4.93
C SER A 218 -6.63 -17.29 -5.91
N LEU A 219 -6.07 -16.16 -5.43
CA LEU A 219 -5.76 -15.02 -6.27
C LEU A 219 -4.58 -15.28 -7.22
N VAL A 220 -3.77 -16.32 -7.07
CA VAL A 220 -2.70 -16.62 -8.05
C VAL A 220 -2.97 -17.94 -8.78
N SER A 221 -4.03 -18.68 -8.41
CA SER A 221 -4.26 -20.03 -8.94
C SER A 221 -4.56 -20.05 -10.43
N THR A 222 -4.00 -21.05 -11.11
CA THR A 222 -4.34 -21.45 -12.50
C THR A 222 -5.30 -22.63 -12.56
N ASP A 223 -5.78 -23.12 -11.42
CA ASP A 223 -6.64 -24.30 -11.36
C ASP A 223 -8.01 -24.03 -12.03
N PRO A 224 -8.50 -24.96 -12.89
CA PRO A 224 -9.79 -24.81 -13.56
C PRO A 224 -11.00 -24.65 -12.61
N PHE A 225 -10.91 -25.12 -11.37
CA PHE A 225 -11.93 -24.90 -10.34
C PHE A 225 -12.03 -23.42 -9.96
N ILE A 226 -10.90 -22.71 -9.94
CA ILE A 226 -10.84 -21.27 -9.62
C ILE A 226 -11.14 -20.42 -10.85
N ILE A 227 -10.50 -20.73 -11.98
CA ILE A 227 -10.58 -19.93 -13.22
C ILE A 227 -11.83 -20.21 -14.05
N GLY A 228 -12.44 -21.38 -13.88
CA GLY A 228 -13.52 -21.87 -14.73
C GLY A 228 -13.01 -22.75 -15.88
N ARG A 229 -13.97 -23.30 -16.63
CA ARG A 229 -13.72 -24.37 -17.63
C ARG A 229 -13.05 -23.90 -18.91
N GLU A 230 -13.09 -22.60 -19.21
CA GLU A 230 -12.49 -22.11 -20.46
C GLU A 230 -10.96 -22.17 -20.34
N PRO A 231 -10.27 -22.75 -21.34
CA PRO A 231 -8.84 -22.92 -21.30
C PRO A 231 -8.12 -21.59 -21.16
N LEU A 232 -6.99 -21.61 -20.47
CA LEU A 232 -6.08 -20.48 -20.43
C LEU A 232 -5.40 -20.28 -21.80
N PRO A 233 -5.00 -19.06 -22.16
CA PRO A 233 -4.06 -18.84 -23.24
C PRO A 233 -2.81 -19.72 -23.05
N PRO A 234 -2.22 -20.31 -24.10
CA PRO A 234 -1.07 -21.22 -23.95
C PRO A 234 0.12 -20.60 -23.20
N GLU A 235 0.33 -19.30 -23.38
CA GLU A 235 1.35 -18.50 -22.69
C GLU A 235 1.13 -18.37 -21.17
N CYS A 236 -0.10 -18.63 -20.69
CA CYS A 236 -0.46 -18.55 -19.27
C CYS A 236 -0.31 -19.89 -18.53
N ASN A 237 -0.01 -21.00 -19.21
CA ASN A 237 0.10 -22.32 -18.57
C ASN A 237 1.13 -22.35 -17.44
N ASN A 238 2.18 -21.54 -17.55
CA ASN A 238 3.26 -21.42 -16.57
C ASN A 238 3.36 -20.01 -15.99
N ILE A 239 2.24 -19.28 -15.90
CA ILE A 239 2.24 -17.86 -15.54
C ILE A 239 2.92 -17.57 -14.19
N LEU A 240 2.83 -18.50 -13.24
CA LEU A 240 3.42 -18.36 -11.90
C LEU A 240 4.93 -18.50 -11.89
N THR A 241 5.50 -19.26 -12.83
CA THR A 241 6.93 -19.54 -12.93
C THR A 241 7.60 -18.74 -14.06
N THR A 242 6.80 -18.03 -14.86
CA THR A 242 7.29 -17.20 -15.97
C THR A 242 8.03 -15.98 -15.40
N LEU A 243 9.32 -15.88 -15.72
CA LEU A 243 10.12 -14.70 -15.42
C LEU A 243 9.68 -13.53 -16.30
N HIS A 244 9.56 -12.35 -15.70
CA HIS A 244 9.16 -11.12 -16.39
C HIS A 244 7.83 -11.27 -17.14
N PRO A 245 6.73 -11.63 -16.47
CA PRO A 245 5.44 -11.90 -17.12
C PRO A 245 4.93 -10.72 -17.95
N VAL A 246 5.25 -9.48 -17.57
CA VAL A 246 4.87 -8.28 -18.32
C VAL A 246 5.56 -8.18 -19.69
N LYS A 247 6.73 -8.80 -19.86
CA LYS A 247 7.45 -8.84 -21.13
C LYS A 247 7.05 -10.03 -22.00
N SER A 248 6.72 -11.15 -21.36
CA SER A 248 6.53 -12.43 -22.03
C SER A 248 5.08 -12.74 -22.38
N ILE A 249 4.13 -12.18 -21.64
CA ILE A 249 2.70 -12.40 -21.85
C ILE A 249 2.12 -11.20 -22.58
N THR A 250 1.52 -11.46 -23.74
CA THR A 250 0.94 -10.40 -24.60
C THR A 250 -0.58 -10.31 -24.42
N SER A 251 -1.19 -11.39 -23.96
CA SER A 251 -2.63 -11.47 -23.70
C SER A 251 -3.04 -10.59 -22.53
N ASP A 252 -4.23 -10.00 -22.67
CA ASP A 252 -4.89 -9.29 -21.59
C ASP A 252 -5.54 -10.29 -20.63
N LEU A 253 -5.11 -10.28 -19.36
CA LEU A 253 -5.56 -11.25 -18.37
C LEU A 253 -6.76 -10.76 -17.55
N ARG A 254 -7.29 -9.57 -17.84
CA ARG A 254 -8.45 -8.99 -17.13
C ARG A 254 -9.68 -9.88 -17.20
N ASP A 255 -9.94 -10.54 -18.32
CA ASP A 255 -11.09 -11.45 -18.46
C ASP A 255 -10.92 -12.74 -17.64
N ILE A 256 -9.69 -13.23 -17.47
CA ILE A 256 -9.40 -14.33 -16.56
C ILE A 256 -9.69 -13.92 -15.11
N GLY A 257 -9.25 -12.70 -14.72
CA GLY A 257 -9.55 -12.14 -13.41
C GLY A 257 -11.05 -12.08 -13.11
N LYS A 258 -11.88 -11.76 -14.11
CA LYS A 258 -13.36 -11.74 -13.98
C LYS A 258 -13.94 -13.10 -13.69
N ARG A 259 -13.49 -14.13 -14.39
CA ARG A 259 -14.05 -15.48 -14.27
C ARG A 259 -13.90 -16.05 -12.85
N ARG A 260 -12.77 -15.75 -12.21
CA ARG A 260 -12.45 -16.27 -10.87
C ARG A 260 -12.91 -15.40 -9.70
N GLU A 261 -13.28 -14.13 -9.95
CA GLU A 261 -13.59 -13.15 -8.90
C GLU A 261 -14.60 -13.70 -7.88
N GLY A 262 -15.66 -14.37 -8.37
CA GLY A 262 -16.68 -14.96 -7.51
C GLY A 262 -16.15 -16.04 -6.56
N VAL A 263 -15.28 -16.93 -7.04
CA VAL A 263 -14.72 -18.01 -6.23
C VAL A 263 -13.72 -17.46 -5.21
N CYS A 264 -12.83 -16.56 -5.63
CA CYS A 264 -11.87 -15.90 -4.73
C CYS A 264 -12.60 -15.10 -3.64
N HIS A 265 -13.69 -14.41 -3.99
CA HIS A 265 -14.52 -13.70 -3.03
C HIS A 265 -15.15 -14.64 -1.99
N GLN A 266 -15.68 -15.78 -2.41
CA GLN A 266 -16.23 -16.79 -1.48
C GLN A 266 -15.17 -17.34 -0.52
N LEU A 267 -13.97 -17.67 -1.02
CA LEU A 267 -12.87 -18.14 -0.18
C LEU A 267 -12.43 -17.09 0.85
N ARG A 268 -12.38 -15.82 0.44
CA ARG A 268 -12.12 -14.70 1.35
C ARG A 268 -13.19 -14.58 2.44
N LEU A 269 -14.47 -14.64 2.07
CA LEU A 269 -15.57 -14.57 3.05
C LEU A 269 -15.52 -15.71 4.05
N GLU A 270 -15.16 -16.92 3.61
CA GLU A 270 -14.97 -18.07 4.49
C GLU A 270 -13.79 -17.86 5.45
N ALA A 271 -12.65 -17.36 4.97
CA ALA A 271 -11.51 -17.02 5.84
C ALA A 271 -11.89 -15.97 6.92
N LEU A 272 -12.60 -14.91 6.53
CA LEU A 272 -13.10 -13.89 7.46
C LEU A 272 -14.09 -14.48 8.48
N ARG A 273 -14.99 -15.36 8.03
CA ARG A 273 -15.97 -16.02 8.91
C ARG A 273 -15.26 -16.90 9.95
N GLN A 274 -14.32 -17.73 9.52
CA GLN A 274 -13.53 -18.59 10.41
C GLN A 274 -12.75 -17.74 11.43
N ALA A 275 -12.09 -16.68 10.96
CA ALA A 275 -11.36 -15.74 11.82
C ALA A 275 -12.25 -15.07 12.89
N GLN A 276 -13.49 -14.73 12.53
CA GLN A 276 -14.45 -14.14 13.45
C GLN A 276 -14.95 -15.15 14.49
N VAL A 277 -15.24 -16.39 14.08
CA VAL A 277 -15.71 -17.46 14.97
C VAL A 277 -14.64 -17.81 16.01
N GLU A 278 -13.39 -17.94 15.59
CA GLU A 278 -12.26 -18.30 16.47
C GLU A 278 -11.68 -17.10 17.25
N GLY A 279 -12.13 -15.88 16.96
CA GLY A 279 -11.69 -14.68 17.70
C GLY A 279 -10.21 -14.34 17.49
N VAL A 280 -9.65 -14.58 16.30
CA VAL A 280 -8.20 -14.45 16.03
C VAL A 280 -7.64 -13.05 16.28
N ALA A 281 -8.47 -12.00 16.23
CA ALA A 281 -8.02 -10.64 16.53
C ALA A 281 -7.75 -10.41 18.04
N ILE A 282 -8.35 -11.23 18.90
CA ILE A 282 -8.35 -11.08 20.37
C ILE A 282 -7.24 -11.93 20.99
N HIS A 283 -7.18 -13.22 20.64
CA HIS A 283 -6.27 -14.19 21.25
C HIS A 283 -4.87 -14.10 20.63
N GLU A 284 -3.86 -13.86 21.47
CA GLU A 284 -2.47 -13.69 21.05
C GLU A 284 -1.80 -15.05 20.81
N SER A 285 -1.51 -15.35 19.55
CA SER A 285 -0.64 -16.47 19.15
C SER A 285 0.06 -16.13 17.83
N PRO A 286 1.20 -16.74 17.50
CA PRO A 286 1.86 -16.54 16.22
C PRO A 286 0.94 -16.79 15.02
N GLU A 287 0.07 -17.81 15.12
CA GLU A 287 -0.89 -18.23 14.10
C GLU A 287 -2.02 -17.21 13.92
N ASN A 288 -2.53 -16.68 15.02
CA ASN A 288 -3.56 -15.63 14.99
C ASN A 288 -3.01 -14.31 14.48
N ALA A 289 -1.77 -13.96 14.84
CA ALA A 289 -1.09 -12.79 14.30
C ALA A 289 -0.82 -12.97 12.79
N ALA A 290 -0.33 -14.12 12.36
CA ALA A 290 -0.19 -14.47 10.94
C ALA A 290 -1.52 -14.37 10.19
N SER A 291 -2.61 -14.87 10.79
CA SER A 291 -3.96 -14.79 10.23
C SER A 291 -4.40 -13.34 10.08
N CYS A 292 -4.22 -12.51 11.11
CA CYS A 292 -4.55 -11.08 11.05
C CYS A 292 -3.74 -10.35 9.95
N PHE A 293 -2.45 -10.69 9.79
CA PHE A 293 -1.62 -10.14 8.71
C PHE A 293 -2.16 -10.51 7.31
N LEU A 294 -2.51 -11.79 7.08
CA LEU A 294 -3.04 -12.23 5.79
C LEU A 294 -4.47 -11.71 5.54
N LEU A 295 -5.29 -11.57 6.57
CA LEU A 295 -6.62 -10.98 6.47
C LEU A 295 -6.53 -9.50 6.12
N ASP A 296 -5.61 -8.74 6.71
CA ASP A 296 -5.37 -7.35 6.33
C ASP A 296 -5.00 -7.23 4.84
N ALA A 297 -4.13 -8.11 4.35
CA ALA A 297 -3.79 -8.21 2.94
C ALA A 297 -5.00 -8.53 2.03
N LEU A 298 -5.91 -9.40 2.47
CA LEU A 298 -7.14 -9.73 1.76
C LEU A 298 -8.16 -8.57 1.79
N ASP A 299 -8.20 -7.82 2.90
CA ASP A 299 -9.15 -6.74 3.16
C ASP A 299 -8.78 -5.42 2.48
N ASN A 300 -7.50 -5.10 2.38
CA ASN A 300 -6.99 -3.93 1.66
C ASN A 300 -7.38 -3.94 0.16
N GLN A 301 -7.94 -5.03 -0.36
CA GLN A 301 -8.47 -5.09 -1.72
C GLN A 301 -9.88 -4.49 -1.87
N TYR A 302 -10.60 -4.25 -0.77
CA TYR A 302 -12.04 -3.90 -0.78
C TYR A 302 -12.37 -2.68 0.10
N ASP A 303 -11.40 -1.80 0.34
CA ASP A 303 -11.57 -0.57 1.11
C ASP A 303 -12.21 -0.77 2.51
N SER A 304 -11.97 -1.91 3.15
CA SER A 304 -12.53 -2.21 4.47
C SER A 304 -11.68 -1.63 5.62
N SER A 305 -12.23 -1.71 6.83
CA SER A 305 -11.62 -1.24 8.08
C SER A 305 -10.24 -1.89 8.33
N ASN A 306 -9.27 -1.12 8.83
CA ASN A 306 -7.95 -1.60 9.29
C ASN A 306 -8.02 -2.40 10.62
N ALA A 307 -9.04 -3.23 10.81
CA ALA A 307 -9.24 -3.95 12.07
C ALA A 307 -8.16 -5.03 12.24
N TYR A 308 -7.92 -5.81 11.20
CA TYR A 308 -6.94 -6.89 11.21
C TYR A 308 -5.49 -6.40 11.17
N GLY A 309 -5.16 -5.34 10.41
CA GLY A 309 -3.82 -4.73 10.48
C GLY A 309 -3.51 -4.16 11.86
N THR A 310 -4.48 -3.48 12.50
CA THR A 310 -4.33 -3.01 13.90
C THR A 310 -4.17 -4.17 14.88
N ALA A 311 -4.98 -5.23 14.75
CA ALA A 311 -4.87 -6.42 15.57
C ALA A 311 -3.52 -7.11 15.40
N PHE A 312 -3.05 -7.24 14.16
CA PHE A 312 -1.74 -7.79 13.85
C PHE A 312 -0.61 -7.00 14.50
N ALA A 313 -0.57 -5.67 14.34
CA ALA A 313 0.46 -4.83 14.94
C ALA A 313 0.48 -4.96 16.48
N ARG A 314 -0.70 -5.03 17.12
CA ARG A 314 -0.83 -5.29 18.55
C ARG A 314 -0.24 -6.63 18.96
N GLN A 315 -0.61 -7.71 18.26
CA GLN A 315 -0.13 -9.05 18.59
C GLN A 315 1.37 -9.21 18.30
N ALA A 316 1.87 -8.66 17.20
CA ALA A 316 3.29 -8.68 16.87
C ALA A 316 4.14 -8.01 17.97
N ARG A 317 3.67 -6.88 18.54
CA ARG A 317 4.31 -6.25 19.71
C ARG A 317 4.32 -7.18 20.93
N ALA A 318 3.15 -7.72 21.29
CA ALA A 318 3.02 -8.58 22.47
C ALA A 318 3.91 -9.83 22.37
N LEU A 319 3.94 -10.46 21.19
CA LEU A 319 4.80 -11.61 20.89
C LEU A 319 6.29 -11.25 20.98
N ALA A 320 6.69 -10.09 20.46
CA ALA A 320 8.07 -9.65 20.52
C ALA A 320 8.50 -9.36 21.97
N GLU A 321 7.67 -8.65 22.75
CA GLU A 321 7.92 -8.41 24.18
C GLU A 321 8.03 -9.72 24.98
N ALA A 322 7.13 -10.68 24.74
CA ALA A 322 7.15 -11.98 25.39
C ALA A 322 8.44 -12.75 25.06
N TRP A 323 8.88 -12.71 23.80
CA TRP A 323 10.13 -13.34 23.35
C TRP A 323 11.36 -12.71 24.02
N TYR A 324 11.41 -11.38 24.18
CA TYR A 324 12.51 -10.73 24.89
C TYR A 324 12.58 -11.11 26.38
N ARG A 325 11.43 -11.32 27.04
CA ARG A 325 11.39 -11.77 28.43
C ARG A 325 11.83 -13.23 28.58
N HIS A 326 11.49 -14.07 27.60
CA HIS A 326 11.77 -15.49 27.63
C HIS A 326 12.31 -15.99 26.27
N PRO A 327 13.61 -15.74 25.97
CA PRO A 327 14.20 -16.15 24.70
C PRO A 327 14.16 -17.67 24.55
N GLN A 328 13.41 -18.15 23.55
CA GLN A 328 13.35 -19.56 23.19
C GLN A 328 14.44 -19.86 22.15
N PRO A 329 15.42 -20.74 22.43
CA PRO A 329 16.55 -20.97 21.52
C PRO A 329 16.17 -21.67 20.21
N SER A 330 15.08 -22.43 20.18
CA SER A 330 14.68 -23.24 19.03
C SER A 330 13.82 -22.51 17.99
N ASN A 331 13.20 -21.37 18.35
CA ASN A 331 12.25 -20.63 17.51
C ASN A 331 12.41 -19.12 17.68
N SER A 332 13.54 -18.58 17.21
CA SER A 332 13.71 -17.13 17.14
C SER A 332 12.82 -16.56 16.03
N LEU A 333 11.69 -15.96 16.41
CA LEU A 333 10.82 -15.17 15.52
C LEU A 333 11.27 -13.70 15.42
N PHE A 334 12.14 -13.26 16.34
CA PHE A 334 12.58 -11.88 16.51
C PHE A 334 14.08 -11.83 16.81
N GLY A 335 14.69 -10.66 16.65
CA GLY A 335 16.05 -10.38 17.12
C GLY A 335 17.22 -10.89 16.26
N THR A 336 17.02 -11.81 15.31
CA THR A 336 18.11 -12.21 14.39
C THR A 336 18.27 -11.21 13.24
N ARG A 337 19.50 -11.04 12.76
CA ARG A 337 19.81 -10.16 11.61
C ARG A 337 19.00 -10.51 10.36
N LYS A 338 18.79 -11.82 10.09
CA LYS A 338 17.96 -12.31 8.97
C LYS A 338 16.51 -11.85 9.08
N LEU A 339 15.94 -11.93 10.29
CA LEU A 339 14.56 -11.55 10.53
C LEU A 339 14.38 -10.03 10.61
N SER A 340 15.39 -9.30 11.10
CA SER A 340 15.40 -7.83 11.10
C SER A 340 15.16 -7.25 9.70
N ALA A 341 15.86 -7.76 8.68
CA ALA A 341 15.66 -7.31 7.29
C ALA A 341 14.22 -7.51 6.80
N ARG A 342 13.62 -8.66 7.13
CA ARG A 342 12.24 -9.01 6.76
C ARG A 342 11.21 -8.16 7.49
N TRP A 343 11.39 -7.98 8.81
CA TRP A 343 10.54 -7.11 9.62
C TRP A 343 10.60 -5.66 9.14
N ARG A 344 11.79 -5.11 8.86
CA ARG A 344 11.92 -3.75 8.30
C ARG A 344 11.22 -3.60 6.96
N SER A 345 11.38 -4.58 6.07
CA SER A 345 10.69 -4.61 4.77
C SER A 345 9.18 -4.55 4.95
N PHE A 346 8.64 -5.36 5.87
CA PHE A 346 7.22 -5.34 6.14
C PHE A 346 6.77 -4.00 6.77
N ILE A 347 7.49 -3.48 7.76
CA ILE A 347 7.16 -2.23 8.45
C ILE A 347 7.15 -1.04 7.47
N VAL A 348 8.11 -0.96 6.53
CA VAL A 348 8.08 0.13 5.54
C VAL A 348 6.84 0.05 4.65
N PHE A 349 6.42 -1.16 4.25
CA PHE A 349 5.25 -1.32 3.39
C PHE A 349 3.96 -0.98 4.11
N ASP A 350 3.80 -1.41 5.36
CA ASP A 350 2.68 -1.00 6.22
C ASP A 350 2.66 0.53 6.39
N ALA A 351 3.82 1.15 6.66
CA ALA A 351 3.91 2.58 6.84
C ALA A 351 3.55 3.35 5.56
N ILE A 352 4.04 2.93 4.39
CA ILE A 352 3.70 3.54 3.11
C ILE A 352 2.21 3.36 2.80
N ALA A 353 1.66 2.17 3.00
CA ALA A 353 0.23 1.91 2.79
C ALA A 353 -0.62 2.80 3.72
N ALA A 354 -0.26 2.90 5.00
CA ALA A 354 -0.92 3.78 5.96
C ALA A 354 -0.87 5.25 5.51
N LEU A 355 0.30 5.70 5.03
CA LEU A 355 0.50 7.06 4.50
C LEU A 355 -0.47 7.35 3.34
N HIS A 356 -0.55 6.45 2.37
CA HIS A 356 -1.42 6.63 1.20
C HIS A 356 -2.91 6.55 1.50
N LEU A 357 -3.30 5.77 2.52
CA LEU A 357 -4.67 5.62 2.97
C LEU A 357 -5.08 6.70 3.99
N ASP A 358 -4.22 7.70 4.26
CA ASP A 358 -4.43 8.72 5.30
C ASP A 358 -4.73 8.09 6.68
N ARG A 359 -4.12 6.95 6.99
CA ARG A 359 -4.26 6.20 8.25
C ARG A 359 -3.05 6.41 9.16
N PRO A 360 -3.21 6.24 10.49
CA PRO A 360 -2.06 6.16 11.40
C PRO A 360 -1.13 5.01 11.03
N ILE A 361 0.18 5.25 11.12
CA ILE A 361 1.21 4.23 10.94
C ILE A 361 1.10 3.20 12.07
N SER A 362 1.07 1.91 11.74
CA SER A 362 0.73 0.85 12.69
C SER A 362 1.84 0.58 13.72
N PHE A 363 3.10 0.82 13.34
CA PHE A 363 4.29 0.52 14.14
C PHE A 363 5.03 1.79 14.58
N SER A 364 5.19 1.95 15.90
CA SER A 364 5.96 3.03 16.48
C SER A 364 7.49 2.84 16.25
N PRO A 365 8.31 3.89 16.44
CA PRO A 365 9.76 3.74 16.48
C PRO A 365 10.28 2.82 17.60
N HIS A 366 9.51 2.65 18.67
CA HIS A 366 9.83 1.67 19.71
C HIS A 366 9.57 0.24 19.20
N ASP A 367 8.41 0.01 18.59
CA ASP A 367 8.03 -1.30 18.02
C ASP A 367 9.07 -1.75 17.00
N GLU A 368 9.54 -0.84 16.14
CA GLU A 368 10.59 -1.15 15.17
C GLU A 368 11.91 -1.58 15.84
N ARG A 369 12.32 -0.92 16.93
CA ARG A 369 13.54 -1.30 17.67
C ARG A 369 13.38 -2.67 18.34
N VAL A 370 12.20 -2.96 18.88
CA VAL A 370 11.89 -4.27 19.46
C VAL A 370 11.89 -5.35 18.36
N LEU A 371 11.22 -5.11 17.23
CA LEU A 371 11.09 -6.12 16.18
C LEU A 371 12.38 -6.33 15.37
N CYS A 372 13.14 -5.25 15.13
CA CYS A 372 14.25 -5.23 14.17
C CYS A 372 15.63 -5.03 14.82
N GLY A 373 15.71 -4.74 16.11
CA GLY A 373 16.95 -4.39 16.79
C GLY A 373 17.39 -2.93 16.59
N HIS A 374 18.67 -2.65 16.82
CA HIS A 374 19.23 -1.30 16.83
C HIS A 374 19.03 -0.49 15.55
N ASP A 375 19.09 0.83 15.70
CA ASP A 375 19.02 1.79 14.60
C ASP A 375 20.09 1.51 13.54
N SER A 376 19.74 1.75 12.29
CA SER A 376 20.61 1.48 11.14
C SER A 376 21.33 2.74 10.63
N LEU A 377 22.25 2.55 9.69
CA LEU A 377 23.06 3.61 9.07
C LEU A 377 22.20 4.80 8.60
N SER A 378 22.67 6.02 8.84
CA SER A 378 22.05 7.26 8.35
C SER A 378 22.14 7.38 6.83
N LEU A 379 21.32 8.27 6.24
CA LEU A 379 21.38 8.58 4.80
C LEU A 379 22.79 9.01 4.36
N LYS A 380 23.49 9.84 5.15
CA LYS A 380 24.83 10.33 4.83
C LYS A 380 25.87 9.20 4.83
N GLU A 381 25.81 8.31 5.82
CA GLU A 381 26.70 7.15 5.91
C GLU A 381 26.43 6.17 4.77
N LEU A 382 25.17 5.87 4.47
CA LEU A 382 24.78 5.01 3.34
C LEU A 382 25.28 5.57 2.00
N ALA A 383 25.09 6.86 1.75
CA ALA A 383 25.57 7.51 0.54
C ALA A 383 27.10 7.44 0.43
N SER A 384 27.83 7.65 1.54
CA SER A 384 29.29 7.55 1.57
C SER A 384 29.77 6.12 1.27
N LEU A 385 29.20 5.13 1.95
CA LEU A 385 29.56 3.72 1.79
C LEU A 385 29.27 3.19 0.38
N LEU A 386 28.12 3.56 -0.20
CA LEU A 386 27.79 3.15 -1.57
C LEU A 386 28.70 3.79 -2.63
N LYS A 387 29.16 5.03 -2.40
CA LYS A 387 30.14 5.72 -3.25
C LYS A 387 31.51 5.05 -3.20
N GLN A 388 31.93 4.56 -2.04
CA GLN A 388 33.17 3.79 -1.87
C GLN A 388 33.13 2.43 -2.59
N GLY A 389 31.93 1.95 -2.91
CA GLY A 389 31.69 0.64 -3.51
C GLY A 389 31.33 -0.41 -2.46
N CYS A 390 30.63 -1.44 -2.88
CA CYS A 390 30.23 -2.54 -2.02
C CYS A 390 30.40 -3.89 -2.73
N ASN A 391 30.81 -4.91 -1.99
CA ASN A 391 30.77 -6.29 -2.44
C ASN A 391 29.36 -6.88 -2.26
N GLY A 392 29.15 -8.13 -2.72
CA GLY A 392 27.86 -8.81 -2.60
C GLY A 392 27.33 -8.89 -1.16
N MET A 393 28.19 -9.16 -0.16
CA MET A 393 27.76 -9.23 1.24
C MET A 393 27.33 -7.86 1.79
N GLN A 394 28.12 -6.83 1.51
CA GLN A 394 27.82 -5.44 1.90
C GLN A 394 26.52 -4.95 1.24
N PHE A 395 26.28 -5.30 -0.02
CA PHE A 395 25.03 -4.99 -0.73
C PHE A 395 23.80 -5.47 0.05
N TYR A 396 23.79 -6.73 0.49
CA TYR A 396 22.69 -7.27 1.31
C TYR A 396 22.67 -6.68 2.72
N ALA A 397 23.82 -6.36 3.29
CA ALA A 397 23.92 -5.73 4.61
C ALA A 397 23.39 -4.29 4.65
N TYR A 398 23.41 -3.56 3.53
CA TYR A 398 22.90 -2.18 3.44
C TYR A 398 21.39 -2.11 3.22
N PHE A 399 20.77 -3.18 2.70
CA PHE A 399 19.32 -3.19 2.45
C PHE A 399 18.48 -2.85 3.70
N PRO A 400 18.67 -3.48 4.87
CA PRO A 400 17.92 -3.12 6.08
C PRO A 400 18.01 -1.64 6.45
N SER A 401 19.18 -1.03 6.27
CA SER A 401 19.41 0.38 6.54
C SER A 401 18.67 1.29 5.56
N ILE A 402 18.65 0.95 4.27
CA ILE A 402 17.88 1.70 3.25
C ILE A 402 16.40 1.69 3.60
N VAL A 403 15.87 0.50 3.92
CA VAL A 403 14.46 0.34 4.29
C VAL A 403 14.12 1.08 5.59
N PHE A 404 15.02 1.04 6.59
CA PHE A 404 14.88 1.84 7.80
C PHE A 404 14.77 3.35 7.52
N GLN A 405 15.63 3.88 6.65
CA GLN A 405 15.57 5.30 6.28
C GLN A 405 14.27 5.65 5.55
N MET A 406 13.74 4.75 4.71
CA MET A 406 12.41 4.93 4.11
C MET A 406 11.32 5.02 5.18
N THR A 407 11.27 4.07 6.13
CA THR A 407 10.29 4.10 7.23
C THR A 407 10.37 5.40 8.04
N ARG A 408 11.59 5.89 8.32
CA ARG A 408 11.78 7.18 8.99
C ARG A 408 11.20 8.34 8.20
N LEU A 409 11.47 8.41 6.90
CA LEU A 409 10.92 9.46 6.03
C LEU A 409 9.39 9.37 5.93
N VAL A 410 8.81 8.16 5.90
CA VAL A 410 7.35 8.00 5.96
C VAL A 410 6.77 8.62 7.24
N ARG A 411 7.37 8.34 8.40
CA ARG A 411 6.93 8.93 9.68
C ARG A 411 7.10 10.44 9.68
N GLU A 412 8.23 10.95 9.20
CA GLU A 412 8.51 12.39 9.18
C GLU A 412 7.48 13.18 8.35
N VAL A 413 7.14 12.70 7.15
CA VAL A 413 6.11 13.36 6.31
C VAL A 413 4.71 13.19 6.88
N TYR A 414 4.41 12.07 7.54
CA TYR A 414 3.13 11.87 8.21
C TYR A 414 2.98 12.83 9.40
N GLU A 415 3.93 12.84 10.32
CA GLU A 415 3.84 13.58 11.58
C GLU A 415 3.94 15.09 11.39
N ASN A 416 4.78 15.56 10.45
CA ASN A 416 5.13 16.97 10.35
C ASN A 416 4.57 17.70 9.13
N ILE A 417 4.08 17.00 8.10
CA ILE A 417 3.66 17.65 6.84
C ILE A 417 2.22 17.31 6.44
N SER A 418 1.84 16.02 6.48
CA SER A 418 0.62 15.53 5.82
C SER A 418 -0.44 14.96 6.76
N GLY A 419 -0.06 14.48 7.93
CA GLY A 419 -0.96 13.79 8.85
C GLY A 419 -1.98 14.72 9.52
N PRO A 420 -2.99 14.14 10.22
CA PRO A 420 -4.06 14.92 10.83
C PRO A 420 -3.59 16.00 11.80
N TYR A 421 -2.49 15.77 12.53
CA TYR A 421 -1.90 16.76 13.43
C TYR A 421 -1.18 17.86 12.65
N ALA A 422 -0.29 17.52 11.72
CA ALA A 422 0.42 18.47 10.87
C ALA A 422 -0.54 19.43 10.14
N ARG A 423 -1.62 18.91 9.56
CA ARG A 423 -2.63 19.68 8.82
C ARG A 423 -3.40 20.70 9.68
N ARG A 424 -3.39 20.58 11.00
CA ARG A 424 -4.02 21.55 11.92
C ARG A 424 -3.10 22.74 12.24
N ASN A 425 -1.81 22.60 11.94
CA ASN A 425 -0.81 23.63 12.20
C ASN A 425 -0.43 24.33 10.89
N PRO A 426 0.04 25.59 10.94
CA PRO A 426 0.64 26.23 9.78
C PRO A 426 1.81 25.40 9.24
N LEU A 427 1.88 25.25 7.91
CA LEU A 427 2.95 24.48 7.26
C LEU A 427 4.32 25.09 7.58
N ASN A 428 5.20 24.31 8.21
CA ASN A 428 6.59 24.70 8.45
C ASN A 428 7.42 24.48 7.19
N LEU A 429 7.73 25.56 6.48
CA LEU A 429 8.49 25.50 5.23
C LEU A 429 9.90 24.92 5.39
N GLN A 430 10.56 25.18 6.53
CA GLN A 430 11.89 24.63 6.78
C GLN A 430 11.83 23.10 6.91
N THR A 431 10.81 22.57 7.57
CA THR A 431 10.57 21.12 7.64
C THR A 431 10.35 20.52 6.25
N VAL A 432 9.55 21.18 5.39
CA VAL A 432 9.33 20.74 4.01
C VAL A 432 10.63 20.70 3.21
N LYS A 433 11.48 21.74 3.32
CA LYS A 433 12.79 21.79 2.65
C LYS A 433 13.72 20.68 3.14
N THR A 434 13.83 20.51 4.45
CA THR A 434 14.66 19.44 5.05
C THR A 434 14.20 18.07 4.58
N TYR A 435 12.89 17.81 4.60
CA TYR A 435 12.32 16.56 4.11
C TYR A 435 12.65 16.32 2.64
N PHE A 436 12.45 17.32 1.78
CA PHE A 436 12.75 17.22 0.36
C PHE A 436 14.24 16.91 0.09
N CYS A 437 15.15 17.55 0.83
CA CYS A 437 16.59 17.24 0.75
C CYS A 437 16.88 15.79 1.15
N SER A 438 16.28 15.30 2.23
CA SER A 438 16.45 13.90 2.67
C SER A 438 15.89 12.91 1.66
N LEU A 439 14.75 13.23 1.04
CA LEU A 439 14.13 12.41 0.00
C LEU A 439 14.97 12.37 -1.29
N ASN A 440 15.56 13.49 -1.71
CA ASN A 440 16.52 13.52 -2.81
C ASN A 440 17.77 12.68 -2.51
N CYS A 441 18.29 12.77 -1.29
CA CYS A 441 19.42 11.94 -0.86
C CYS A 441 19.06 10.44 -0.87
N LEU A 442 17.86 10.06 -0.44
CA LEU A 442 17.35 8.70 -0.55
C LEU A 442 17.28 8.24 -2.02
N HIS A 443 16.80 9.08 -2.93
CA HIS A 443 16.78 8.78 -4.37
C HIS A 443 18.19 8.50 -4.92
N GLU A 444 19.18 9.34 -4.62
CA GLU A 444 20.58 9.10 -5.02
C GLU A 444 21.15 7.78 -4.49
N ILE A 445 20.81 7.44 -3.24
CA ILE A 445 21.16 6.17 -2.60
C ILE A 445 20.52 5.00 -3.35
N CYS A 446 19.21 5.07 -3.65
CA CYS A 446 18.48 4.03 -4.37
C CYS A 446 19.00 3.83 -5.80
N GLU A 447 19.32 4.91 -6.50
CA GLU A 447 19.90 4.87 -7.84
C GLU A 447 21.29 4.20 -7.83
N THR A 448 22.15 4.62 -6.89
CA THR A 448 23.50 4.05 -6.73
C THR A 448 23.40 2.57 -6.35
N TYR A 449 22.51 2.22 -5.44
CA TYR A 449 22.25 0.86 -5.01
C TYR A 449 21.79 -0.03 -6.17
N SER A 450 20.87 0.47 -7.01
CA SER A 450 20.38 -0.24 -8.20
C SER A 450 21.48 -0.49 -9.22
N LYS A 451 22.32 0.51 -9.52
CA LYS A 451 23.48 0.34 -10.41
C LYS A 451 24.45 -0.72 -9.89
N LYS A 452 24.70 -0.77 -8.57
CA LYS A 452 25.55 -1.82 -7.97
C LYS A 452 24.92 -3.19 -8.09
N ALA A 453 23.59 -3.28 -7.97
CA ALA A 453 22.88 -4.54 -8.13
C ALA A 453 23.02 -5.11 -9.55
N ASP A 454 22.95 -4.25 -10.58
CA ASP A 454 23.15 -4.64 -11.98
C ASP A 454 24.56 -5.19 -12.21
N LEU A 455 25.60 -4.49 -11.69
CA LEU A 455 26.99 -4.97 -11.78
C LEU A 455 27.18 -6.32 -11.10
N LEU A 456 26.54 -6.54 -9.95
CA LEU A 456 26.58 -7.83 -9.25
C LEU A 456 25.77 -8.92 -10.01
N ALA A 457 24.81 -8.55 -10.87
CA ALA A 457 23.97 -9.49 -11.63
C ALA A 457 24.75 -10.15 -12.75
N GLU A 458 25.66 -9.42 -13.35
CA GLU A 458 26.61 -9.94 -14.33
C GLU A 458 27.55 -10.98 -13.69
N GLN A 459 27.89 -10.82 -12.41
CA GLN A 459 28.84 -11.68 -11.70
C GLN A 459 28.22 -12.98 -11.16
N ASN A 460 26.97 -12.98 -10.73
CA ASN A 460 26.35 -14.15 -10.10
C ASN A 460 24.86 -14.30 -10.42
N LYS A 461 24.56 -15.18 -11.39
CA LYS A 461 23.18 -15.48 -11.82
C LYS A 461 22.34 -16.20 -10.77
N ARG A 462 22.93 -16.96 -9.84
CA ARG A 462 22.17 -17.72 -8.83
C ARG A 462 21.39 -16.79 -7.90
N GLN A 463 21.95 -15.61 -7.62
CA GLN A 463 21.34 -14.63 -6.72
C GLN A 463 20.42 -13.62 -7.40
N TYR A 464 20.16 -13.78 -8.70
CA TYR A 464 19.38 -12.84 -9.48
C TYR A 464 18.00 -12.56 -8.84
N PHE A 465 17.31 -13.62 -8.40
CA PHE A 465 15.97 -13.47 -7.83
C PHE A 465 15.98 -12.70 -6.52
N ALA A 466 16.82 -13.09 -5.55
CA ALA A 466 16.91 -12.43 -4.25
C ALA A 466 17.27 -10.94 -4.40
N ARG A 467 18.21 -10.65 -5.29
CA ARG A 467 18.61 -9.28 -5.59
C ARG A 467 17.50 -8.45 -6.22
N GLN A 468 16.85 -8.97 -7.25
CA GLN A 468 15.75 -8.26 -7.90
C GLN A 468 14.58 -8.05 -6.93
N SER A 469 14.34 -8.97 -5.98
CA SER A 469 13.38 -8.78 -4.88
C SER A 469 13.66 -7.56 -4.02
N ILE A 470 14.93 -7.39 -3.67
CA ILE A 470 15.39 -6.27 -2.87
C ILE A 470 15.26 -4.97 -3.67
N LEU A 471 15.61 -4.99 -4.96
CA LEU A 471 15.43 -3.84 -5.85
C LEU A 471 13.97 -3.45 -6.03
N ASP A 472 13.08 -4.43 -6.20
CA ASP A 472 11.64 -4.20 -6.29
C ASP A 472 11.15 -3.50 -5.01
N ALA A 473 11.59 -3.96 -3.83
CA ALA A 473 11.20 -3.37 -2.56
C ALA A 473 11.73 -1.94 -2.37
N VAL A 474 13.01 -1.69 -2.70
CA VAL A 474 13.62 -0.36 -2.65
C VAL A 474 12.92 0.59 -3.62
N SER A 475 12.73 0.16 -4.88
CA SER A 475 12.07 0.93 -5.92
C SER A 475 10.64 1.29 -5.53
N LEU A 476 9.87 0.30 -5.08
CA LEU A 476 8.50 0.50 -4.63
C LEU A 476 8.43 1.45 -3.43
N GLY A 477 9.36 1.35 -2.48
CA GLY A 477 9.39 2.20 -1.30
C GLY A 477 9.62 3.68 -1.62
N TRP A 478 10.71 3.97 -2.34
CA TRP A 478 11.10 5.36 -2.60
C TRP A 478 10.17 6.05 -3.61
N THR A 479 9.70 5.32 -4.64
CA THR A 479 8.84 5.90 -5.67
C THR A 479 7.50 6.36 -5.09
N ASN A 480 6.90 5.56 -4.20
CA ASN A 480 5.66 5.93 -3.51
C ASN A 480 5.84 7.12 -2.56
N LEU A 481 6.97 7.20 -1.84
CA LEU A 481 7.32 8.37 -1.04
C LEU A 481 7.41 9.65 -1.88
N ALA A 482 8.09 9.60 -3.03
CA ALA A 482 8.21 10.73 -3.94
C ALA A 482 6.84 11.20 -4.47
N TYR A 483 6.00 10.26 -4.89
CA TYR A 483 4.65 10.56 -5.35
C TYR A 483 3.78 11.16 -4.24
N TYR A 484 3.80 10.58 -3.05
CA TYR A 484 3.03 11.06 -1.92
C TYR A 484 3.44 12.47 -1.51
N PHE A 485 4.75 12.76 -1.49
CA PHE A 485 5.25 14.10 -1.21
C PHE A 485 4.74 15.12 -2.24
N TYR A 486 4.85 14.81 -3.54
CA TYR A 486 4.26 15.64 -4.60
C TYR A 486 2.77 15.91 -4.37
N LYS A 487 1.98 14.85 -4.11
CA LYS A 487 0.53 14.96 -3.87
C LYS A 487 0.24 15.86 -2.66
N THR A 488 1.02 15.72 -1.60
CA THR A 488 0.90 16.51 -0.38
C THR A 488 1.14 17.99 -0.65
N ILE A 489 2.23 18.34 -1.33
CA ILE A 489 2.55 19.73 -1.66
C ILE A 489 1.50 20.34 -2.60
N LYS A 490 1.02 19.57 -3.58
CA LYS A 490 -0.10 19.98 -4.46
C LYS A 490 -1.34 20.36 -3.64
N SER A 491 -1.75 19.48 -2.72
CA SER A 491 -2.92 19.72 -1.85
C SER A 491 -2.74 20.99 -0.99
N TRP A 492 -1.55 21.25 -0.46
CA TRP A 492 -1.28 22.46 0.31
C TRP A 492 -1.37 23.75 -0.52
N LEU A 493 -0.90 23.73 -1.77
CA LEU A 493 -1.02 24.86 -2.70
C LEU A 493 -2.48 25.12 -3.09
N GLU A 494 -3.26 24.08 -3.33
CA GLU A 494 -4.69 24.17 -3.63
C GLU A 494 -5.47 24.75 -2.43
N GLN A 495 -5.22 24.26 -1.22
CA GLN A 495 -5.85 24.76 0.01
C GLN A 495 -5.49 26.23 0.29
N SER A 496 -4.23 26.61 0.07
CA SER A 496 -3.76 27.99 0.22
C SER A 496 -4.41 28.94 -0.80
N SER A 497 -4.68 28.45 -2.02
CA SER A 497 -5.40 29.20 -3.05
C SER A 497 -6.87 29.43 -2.67
N LEU A 498 -7.53 28.43 -2.09
CA LEU A 498 -8.90 28.55 -1.60
C LEU A 498 -8.99 29.51 -0.40
N SER A 499 -8.08 29.39 0.57
CA SER A 499 -8.06 30.27 1.76
C SER A 499 -7.88 31.74 1.38
N ASN A 500 -6.97 32.04 0.44
CA ASN A 500 -6.79 33.40 -0.08
C ASN A 500 -8.03 33.94 -0.80
N SER A 501 -8.75 33.08 -1.53
CA SER A 501 -10.00 33.46 -2.19
C SER A 501 -11.07 33.85 -1.16
N TYR A 502 -11.24 33.06 -0.09
CA TYR A 502 -12.18 33.37 0.99
C TYR A 502 -11.79 34.63 1.76
N ALA A 503 -10.52 34.81 2.11
CA ALA A 503 -10.06 36.01 2.80
C ALA A 503 -10.26 37.29 1.95
N ARG A 504 -10.06 37.18 0.63
CA ARG A 504 -10.32 38.28 -0.31
C ARG A 504 -11.82 38.58 -0.44
N SER A 505 -12.66 37.54 -0.51
CA SER A 505 -14.12 37.70 -0.54
C SER A 505 -14.64 38.39 0.72
N ASN A 506 -14.15 38.01 1.91
CA ASN A 506 -14.56 38.63 3.17
C ASN A 506 -14.15 40.10 3.28
N ARG A 507 -12.95 40.48 2.78
CA ARG A 507 -12.53 41.89 2.74
C ARG A 507 -13.43 42.75 1.84
N ILE A 508 -13.89 42.20 0.72
CA ILE A 508 -14.82 42.91 -0.17
C ILE A 508 -16.16 43.13 0.53
N THR A 509 -16.68 42.11 1.22
CA THR A 509 -17.94 42.23 1.98
C THR A 509 -17.84 43.28 3.08
N VAL A 510 -16.79 43.25 3.92
CA VAL A 510 -16.61 44.22 5.02
C VAL A 510 -16.46 45.64 4.50
N ASN A 511 -15.68 45.87 3.44
CA ASN A 511 -15.54 47.20 2.85
C ASN A 511 -16.85 47.71 2.21
N SER A 512 -17.70 46.81 1.69
CA SER A 512 -19.02 47.21 1.17
C SER A 512 -20.02 47.60 2.26
N VAL A 513 -19.97 46.94 3.43
CA VAL A 513 -20.85 47.24 4.56
C VAL A 513 -20.44 48.52 5.28
N VAL A 514 -19.13 48.76 5.45
CA VAL A 514 -18.62 49.97 6.10
C VAL A 514 -18.78 51.22 5.21
N GLY A 515 -18.75 51.06 3.88
CA GLY A 515 -18.97 52.14 2.92
C GLY A 515 -20.40 52.74 2.91
N PHE A 516 -21.40 52.03 3.46
CA PHE A 516 -22.79 52.49 3.49
C PHE A 516 -23.19 53.26 4.76
N GLN A 517 -22.34 53.29 5.80
CA GLN A 517 -22.64 54.00 7.06
C GLN A 517 -21.86 55.31 7.28
N ALA A 518 -20.89 55.64 6.41
CA ALA A 518 -20.08 56.85 6.55
C ALA A 518 -20.78 58.15 6.06
N GLY A 519 -22.09 58.11 5.79
CA GLY A 519 -22.82 59.23 5.17
C GLY A 519 -23.58 60.18 6.09
N ALA A 520 -23.63 59.98 7.42
CA ALA A 520 -24.65 60.70 8.22
C ALA A 520 -24.22 61.47 9.49
N ASN A 521 -23.08 61.21 10.16
CA ASN A 521 -22.80 61.87 11.44
C ASN A 521 -21.40 62.48 11.52
N GLY A 522 -21.35 63.78 11.77
CA GLY A 522 -20.17 64.62 11.74
C GLY A 522 -19.21 64.46 12.93
N ALA A 523 -17.97 64.86 12.64
CA ALA A 523 -16.99 65.51 13.53
C ALA A 523 -17.03 65.15 15.03
N VAL A 524 -16.36 64.06 15.41
CA VAL A 524 -15.74 63.96 16.73
C VAL A 524 -14.30 63.46 16.54
N ARG A 525 -13.36 64.37 16.77
CA ARG A 525 -11.91 64.18 16.70
C ARG A 525 -11.46 63.78 18.10
N SER A 526 -11.23 62.49 18.34
CA SER A 526 -10.66 61.98 19.58
C SER A 526 -9.21 61.56 19.34
N ASP A 527 -8.29 62.42 19.78
CA ASP A 527 -6.88 62.08 20.03
C ASP A 527 -6.83 61.01 21.12
N ILE A 528 -6.52 59.76 20.75
CA ILE A 528 -6.14 58.71 21.70
C ILE A 528 -4.74 58.26 21.30
N GLY A 529 -3.80 58.50 22.22
CA GLY A 529 -2.38 58.22 22.08
C GLY A 529 -2.12 56.78 21.69
N VAL A 530 -1.36 56.63 20.62
CA VAL A 530 -0.83 55.36 20.14
C VAL A 530 0.40 55.06 20.98
N ASP A 531 0.23 54.22 22.00
CA ASP A 531 1.34 53.67 22.78
C ASP A 531 2.19 52.75 21.89
N GLU A 532 3.48 53.10 21.80
CA GLU A 532 4.56 52.38 21.14
C GLU A 532 4.78 50.99 21.76
N THR A 533 3.94 50.02 21.39
CA THR A 533 4.17 48.61 21.75
C THR A 533 5.02 47.91 20.69
N GLY A 534 6.33 47.94 20.92
CA GLY A 534 7.27 46.82 20.75
C GLY A 534 7.39 46.13 19.39
N ASP A 535 8.49 46.42 18.70
CA ASP A 535 8.97 45.99 17.38
C ASP A 535 9.24 44.46 17.18
N LEU A 536 8.54 43.56 17.89
CA LEU A 536 8.75 42.09 17.78
C LEU A 536 8.00 41.43 16.61
N GLY A 537 7.26 42.20 15.81
CA GLY A 537 6.39 41.68 14.73
C GLY A 537 7.00 41.57 13.32
N ARG A 538 8.25 42.02 13.09
CA ARG A 538 8.73 42.26 11.70
C ARG A 538 9.23 41.05 10.91
N ASN A 539 9.43 39.88 11.50
CA ASN A 539 10.07 38.76 10.79
C ASN A 539 9.13 37.67 10.27
N ARG A 540 7.80 37.87 10.29
CA ARG A 540 6.89 36.88 9.71
C ARG A 540 6.93 37.02 8.17
N PRO A 541 7.41 36.00 7.42
CA PRO A 541 7.43 36.07 5.97
C PRO A 541 6.02 36.34 5.44
N SER A 542 5.92 37.20 4.44
CA SER A 542 4.63 37.50 3.82
C SER A 542 4.01 36.20 3.27
N ALA A 543 2.68 36.08 3.32
CA ALA A 543 1.98 34.90 2.78
C ALA A 543 2.32 34.64 1.30
N ASN A 544 2.66 35.71 0.55
CA ASN A 544 3.11 35.62 -0.82
C ASN A 544 4.52 35.00 -0.94
N SER A 545 5.44 35.34 -0.02
CA SER A 545 6.78 34.73 0.03
C SER A 545 6.70 33.23 0.31
N LEU A 546 5.91 32.84 1.32
CA LEU A 546 5.69 31.43 1.67
C LEU A 546 5.12 30.65 0.48
N ARG A 547 4.13 31.22 -0.21
CA ARG A 547 3.52 30.60 -1.40
C ARG A 547 4.53 30.45 -2.53
N ALA A 548 5.29 31.49 -2.85
CA ALA A 548 6.30 31.45 -3.92
C ALA A 548 7.36 30.37 -3.64
N GLU A 549 7.83 30.26 -2.40
CA GLU A 549 8.78 29.20 -2.03
C GLU A 549 8.15 27.81 -2.11
N LEU A 550 6.89 27.65 -1.71
CA LEU A 550 6.18 26.37 -1.84
C LEU A 550 5.93 26.00 -3.31
N GLU A 551 5.68 26.98 -4.18
CA GLU A 551 5.56 26.79 -5.63
C GLU A 551 6.88 26.30 -6.25
N THR A 552 8.03 26.83 -5.81
CA THR A 552 9.36 26.32 -6.20
C THR A 552 9.53 24.87 -5.79
N ILE A 553 9.27 24.54 -4.51
CA ILE A 553 9.37 23.16 -4.01
C ILE A 553 8.41 22.23 -4.76
N PHE A 554 7.23 22.70 -5.12
CA PHE A 554 6.26 21.92 -5.89
C PHE A 554 6.79 21.55 -7.29
N VAL A 555 7.45 22.48 -7.98
CA VAL A 555 8.07 22.20 -9.28
C VAL A 555 9.14 21.11 -9.12
N ASP A 556 10.00 21.23 -8.12
CA ASP A 556 11.06 20.25 -7.86
C ASP A 556 10.49 18.88 -7.45
N ALA A 557 9.46 18.86 -6.59
CA ALA A 557 8.75 17.65 -6.20
C ALA A 557 8.06 16.98 -7.39
N ARG A 558 7.51 17.76 -8.34
CA ARG A 558 6.93 17.24 -9.59
C ARG A 558 7.99 16.60 -10.47
N VAL A 559 9.18 17.20 -10.60
CA VAL A 559 10.32 16.61 -11.31
C VAL A 559 10.73 15.28 -10.68
N LEU A 560 10.87 15.24 -9.35
CA LEU A 560 11.22 14.03 -8.63
C LEU A 560 10.15 12.93 -8.79
N ALA A 561 8.86 13.28 -8.71
CA ALA A 561 7.76 12.35 -8.94
C ALA A 561 7.72 11.82 -10.38
N CYS A 562 8.12 12.62 -11.39
CA CYS A 562 8.25 12.15 -12.77
C CYS A 562 9.38 11.10 -12.89
N LYS A 563 10.54 11.33 -12.28
CA LYS A 563 11.62 10.33 -12.23
C LYS A 563 11.16 9.05 -11.54
N ALA A 564 10.44 9.20 -10.43
CA ALA A 564 9.83 8.09 -9.70
C ALA A 564 8.84 7.29 -10.55
N ALA A 565 8.00 7.95 -11.34
CA ALA A 565 7.08 7.28 -12.25
C ALA A 565 7.80 6.44 -13.31
N VAL A 566 8.90 6.97 -13.87
CA VAL A 566 9.73 6.25 -14.85
C VAL A 566 10.35 5.01 -14.21
N GLU A 567 10.97 5.13 -13.04
CA GLU A 567 11.55 3.98 -12.33
C GLU A 567 10.50 2.95 -11.90
N PHE A 568 9.37 3.41 -11.37
CA PHE A 568 8.25 2.55 -11.04
C PHE A 568 7.76 1.76 -12.26
N SER A 569 7.63 2.42 -13.42
CA SER A 569 7.25 1.73 -14.67
C SER A 569 8.26 0.68 -15.13
N LYS A 570 9.57 0.95 -14.95
CA LYS A 570 10.64 -0.01 -15.25
C LYS A 570 10.58 -1.20 -14.30
N MET A 571 10.37 -0.96 -13.00
CA MET A 571 10.20 -2.02 -12.00
C MET A 571 8.98 -2.90 -12.34
N VAL A 572 7.82 -2.31 -12.63
CA VAL A 572 6.61 -3.06 -13.04
C VAL A 572 6.90 -3.92 -14.27
N HIS A 573 7.56 -3.36 -15.27
CA HIS A 573 7.91 -4.07 -16.50
C HIS A 573 8.96 -5.19 -16.29
N ASN A 574 9.83 -5.04 -15.29
CA ASN A 574 10.89 -6.00 -14.95
C ASN A 574 10.51 -6.96 -13.82
N ILE A 575 9.26 -6.92 -13.33
CA ILE A 575 8.85 -7.72 -12.17
C ILE A 575 9.08 -9.21 -12.40
N LEU A 576 9.55 -9.93 -11.38
CA LEU A 576 10.00 -11.32 -11.58
C LEU A 576 8.87 -12.32 -11.74
N SER A 577 7.74 -12.08 -11.08
CA SER A 577 6.63 -13.01 -11.05
C SER A 577 5.32 -12.24 -10.98
N ILE A 578 4.26 -12.90 -11.44
CA ILE A 578 2.93 -12.33 -11.43
C ILE A 578 2.46 -12.12 -9.97
N SER A 579 2.84 -13.01 -9.05
CA SER A 579 2.51 -12.94 -7.63
C SER A 579 3.06 -11.68 -6.95
N ARG A 580 4.17 -11.13 -7.45
CA ARG A 580 4.73 -9.86 -6.97
C ARG A 580 4.04 -8.65 -7.54
N LEU A 581 3.49 -8.77 -8.74
CA LEU A 581 2.65 -7.71 -9.32
C LEU A 581 1.40 -7.47 -8.47
N VAL A 582 0.91 -8.50 -7.77
CA VAL A 582 -0.14 -8.35 -6.73
C VAL A 582 0.32 -7.40 -5.64
N GLN A 583 1.56 -7.53 -5.14
CA GLN A 583 2.07 -6.64 -4.08
C GLN A 583 2.11 -5.19 -4.52
N VAL A 584 2.41 -4.92 -5.79
CA VAL A 584 2.34 -3.56 -6.35
C VAL A 584 0.92 -2.99 -6.22
N LYS A 585 -0.13 -3.82 -6.31
CA LYS A 585 -1.52 -3.40 -6.05
C LYS A 585 -1.79 -3.19 -4.56
N LEU A 586 -1.23 -4.04 -3.70
CA LEU A 586 -1.47 -4.06 -2.25
C LEU A 586 -0.87 -2.88 -1.50
N VAL A 587 0.06 -2.13 -2.09
CA VAL A 587 0.50 -0.86 -1.49
C VAL A 587 -0.62 0.21 -1.53
N GLY A 588 -1.70 0.02 -2.31
CA GLY A 588 -2.94 0.81 -2.14
C GLY A 588 -3.50 1.43 -3.42
N GLY A 589 -3.79 0.63 -4.45
CA GLY A 589 -4.48 1.14 -5.66
C GLY A 589 -3.64 2.11 -6.51
N HIS A 590 -2.32 2.11 -6.32
CA HIS A 590 -1.42 3.13 -6.88
C HIS A 590 -1.31 3.16 -8.38
N LEU A 591 -1.57 2.05 -9.06
CA LEU A 591 -1.41 2.02 -10.51
C LEU A 591 -2.37 3.03 -11.18
N LYS A 592 -3.60 3.14 -10.68
CA LYS A 592 -4.55 4.17 -11.09
C LYS A 592 -4.04 5.58 -10.80
N THR A 593 -3.47 5.79 -9.62
CA THR A 593 -2.96 7.12 -9.23
C THR A 593 -1.73 7.53 -10.02
N TRP A 594 -0.82 6.60 -10.33
CA TRP A 594 0.34 6.84 -11.18
C TRP A 594 -0.06 7.14 -12.63
N VAL A 595 -1.05 6.41 -13.15
CA VAL A 595 -1.61 6.69 -14.48
C VAL A 595 -2.22 8.09 -14.53
N GLN A 596 -3.05 8.47 -13.55
CA GLN A 596 -3.61 9.81 -13.49
C GLN A 596 -2.51 10.88 -13.39
N PHE A 597 -1.51 10.66 -12.53
CA PHE A 597 -0.36 11.56 -12.41
C PHE A 597 0.39 11.72 -13.74
N LEU A 598 0.66 10.64 -14.46
CA LEU A 598 1.37 10.68 -15.74
C LEU A 598 0.55 11.35 -16.85
N VAL A 599 -0.76 11.13 -16.88
CA VAL A 599 -1.67 11.84 -17.79
C VAL A 599 -1.57 13.35 -17.54
N ASP A 600 -1.57 13.78 -16.27
CA ASP A 600 -1.41 15.20 -15.90
C ASP A 600 0.02 15.73 -16.15
N ALA A 601 1.04 14.90 -15.97
CA ALA A 601 2.44 15.30 -16.00
C ALA A 601 3.05 15.42 -17.40
N THR A 602 2.41 14.82 -18.42
CA THR A 602 2.91 14.73 -19.81
C THR A 602 2.66 15.98 -20.67
N ASP A 603 2.52 17.14 -20.03
CA ASP A 603 2.36 18.46 -20.69
C ASP A 603 3.63 18.98 -21.41
N GLY A 604 4.70 18.18 -21.46
CA GLY A 604 5.96 18.48 -22.14
C GLY A 604 6.94 19.34 -21.33
N ARG A 605 6.59 19.84 -20.14
CA ARG A 605 7.48 20.70 -19.34
C ARG A 605 8.50 19.93 -18.51
N VAL A 606 8.10 18.78 -17.97
CA VAL A 606 8.89 18.00 -16.99
C VAL A 606 9.36 16.66 -17.55
N MET A 607 8.54 16.03 -18.38
CA MET A 607 8.79 14.73 -18.99
C MET A 607 8.60 14.86 -20.50
N SER A 608 9.52 14.29 -21.28
CA SER A 608 9.37 14.31 -22.74
C SER A 608 8.14 13.50 -23.16
N VAL A 609 7.47 13.90 -24.25
CA VAL A 609 6.29 13.19 -24.77
C VAL A 609 6.60 11.72 -25.05
N SER A 610 7.79 11.42 -25.59
CA SER A 610 8.23 10.06 -25.89
C SER A 610 8.44 9.20 -24.64
N GLU A 611 9.07 9.76 -23.60
CA GLU A 611 9.29 9.08 -22.33
C GLU A 611 7.97 8.87 -21.58
N GLY A 612 7.06 9.85 -21.64
CA GLY A 612 5.70 9.74 -21.10
C GLY A 612 4.91 8.61 -21.75
N ALA A 613 4.92 8.53 -23.08
CA ALA A 613 4.27 7.45 -23.82
C ALA A 613 4.85 6.08 -23.44
N GLN A 614 6.18 5.94 -23.41
CA GLN A 614 6.84 4.68 -23.06
C GLN A 614 6.57 4.27 -21.60
N THR A 615 6.52 5.24 -20.68
CA THR A 615 6.20 5.00 -19.27
C THR A 615 4.77 4.50 -19.11
N LEU A 616 3.81 5.12 -19.80
CA LEU A 616 2.41 4.68 -19.81
C LEU A 616 2.24 3.30 -20.46
N GLU A 617 2.95 2.98 -21.54
CA GLU A 617 2.93 1.66 -22.16
C GLU A 617 3.34 0.55 -21.17
N ARG A 618 4.46 0.74 -20.47
CA ARG A 618 4.92 -0.22 -19.45
C ARG A 618 3.88 -0.43 -18.35
N LEU A 619 3.24 0.66 -17.88
CA LEU A 619 2.20 0.56 -16.86
C LEU A 619 0.92 -0.09 -17.38
N ARG A 620 0.54 0.16 -18.64
CA ARG A 620 -0.61 -0.47 -19.29
C ARG A 620 -0.39 -1.97 -19.41
N ASP A 621 0.79 -2.38 -19.85
CA ASP A 621 1.14 -3.79 -20.00
C ASP A 621 1.16 -4.47 -18.62
N GLY A 622 1.70 -3.78 -17.61
CA GLY A 622 1.57 -4.18 -16.21
C GLY A 622 0.10 -4.34 -15.76
N LEU A 623 -0.79 -3.41 -16.11
CA LEU A 623 -2.23 -3.49 -15.79
C LEU A 623 -2.92 -4.69 -16.44
N ARG A 624 -2.60 -4.98 -17.70
CA ARG A 624 -3.17 -6.13 -18.44
C ARG A 624 -2.81 -7.44 -17.75
N ILE A 625 -1.57 -7.59 -17.30
CA ILE A 625 -1.13 -8.77 -16.55
C ILE A 625 -1.69 -8.76 -15.12
N ALA A 626 -1.70 -7.61 -14.44
CA ALA A 626 -2.30 -7.46 -13.11
C ALA A 626 -3.81 -7.75 -13.13
N GLY A 627 -4.46 -7.63 -14.29
CA GLY A 627 -5.83 -8.02 -14.55
C GLY A 627 -6.12 -9.49 -14.23
N PHE A 628 -5.11 -10.35 -14.24
CA PHE A 628 -5.23 -11.72 -13.72
C PHE A 628 -5.74 -11.72 -12.28
N TYR A 629 -5.37 -10.71 -11.48
CA TYR A 629 -5.70 -10.62 -10.07
C TYR A 629 -7.07 -10.02 -9.77
N CYS A 630 -7.44 -8.99 -10.52
CA CYS A 630 -8.58 -8.14 -10.21
C CYS A 630 -9.14 -7.47 -11.46
N THR A 631 -10.46 -7.30 -11.45
CA THR A 631 -11.29 -6.89 -12.59
C THR A 631 -11.43 -5.39 -12.78
N ASP A 632 -11.12 -4.57 -11.78
CA ASP A 632 -11.48 -3.14 -11.72
C ASP A 632 -10.57 -2.19 -12.55
N TYR A 633 -9.95 -2.66 -13.62
CA TYR A 633 -9.02 -1.88 -14.45
C TYR A 633 -9.41 -1.74 -15.92
N ILE A 634 -10.65 -2.10 -16.28
CA ILE A 634 -11.09 -2.07 -17.69
C ILE A 634 -11.03 -0.65 -18.25
N GLY A 635 -11.75 0.29 -17.63
CA GLY A 635 -11.82 1.68 -18.08
C GLY A 635 -10.48 2.43 -17.96
N LEU A 636 -9.61 2.01 -17.03
CA LEU A 636 -8.28 2.61 -16.90
C LEU A 636 -7.39 2.26 -18.11
N GLY A 637 -7.43 1.01 -18.58
CA GLY A 637 -6.63 0.60 -19.74
C GLY A 637 -7.03 1.34 -21.03
N GLU A 638 -8.33 1.53 -21.26
CA GLU A 638 -8.83 2.28 -22.42
C GLU A 638 -8.42 3.75 -22.37
N ALA A 639 -8.51 4.39 -21.20
CA ALA A 639 -8.05 5.76 -21.01
C ALA A 639 -6.55 5.91 -21.30
N MET A 640 -5.73 4.93 -20.90
CA MET A 640 -4.29 4.93 -21.20
C MET A 640 -4.02 4.77 -22.70
N ASP A 641 -4.67 3.81 -23.36
CA ASP A 641 -4.49 3.58 -24.80
C ASP A 641 -4.88 4.84 -25.62
N SER A 642 -5.95 5.52 -25.22
CA SER A 642 -6.33 6.82 -25.79
C SER A 642 -5.25 7.89 -25.58
N HIS A 643 -4.75 8.05 -24.35
CA HIS A 643 -3.72 9.07 -24.04
C HIS A 643 -2.37 8.78 -24.72
N ILE A 644 -1.94 7.51 -24.75
CA ILE A 644 -0.73 7.08 -25.47
C ILE A 644 -0.83 7.43 -26.96
N SER A 645 -2.00 7.23 -27.56
CA SER A 645 -2.24 7.57 -28.97
C SER A 645 -2.09 9.07 -29.23
N VAL A 646 -2.62 9.92 -28.33
CA VAL A 646 -2.46 11.38 -28.39
C VAL A 646 -1.00 11.79 -28.27
N LEU A 647 -0.27 11.22 -27.30
CA LEU A 647 1.16 11.51 -27.10
C LEU A 647 2.00 11.11 -28.32
N LYS A 648 1.75 9.93 -28.90
CA LYS A 648 2.45 9.47 -30.11
C LYS A 648 2.17 10.37 -31.32
N ALA A 649 0.93 10.81 -31.50
CA ALA A 649 0.57 11.75 -32.56
C ALA A 649 1.27 13.11 -32.38
N SER A 650 1.33 13.61 -31.14
CA SER A 650 2.04 14.84 -30.78
C SER A 650 3.55 14.74 -31.03
N ALA A 651 4.18 13.63 -30.61
CA ALA A 651 5.60 13.39 -30.86
C ALA A 651 5.92 13.30 -32.36
N ALA A 652 5.07 12.64 -33.16
CA ALA A 652 5.22 12.56 -34.60
C ALA A 652 5.02 13.92 -35.30
N ALA A 653 4.12 14.77 -34.80
CA ALA A 653 3.95 16.13 -35.29
C ALA A 653 5.20 16.99 -35.02
N ALA A 654 5.71 16.97 -33.79
CA ALA A 654 6.92 17.68 -33.41
C ALA A 654 8.16 17.22 -34.21
N ALA A 655 8.28 15.91 -34.45
CA ALA A 655 9.36 15.36 -35.28
C ALA A 655 9.29 15.84 -36.75
N ARG A 656 8.08 15.93 -37.33
CA ARG A 656 7.88 16.47 -38.68
C ARG A 656 8.19 17.96 -38.78
N GLU A 657 7.80 18.74 -37.78
CA GLU A 657 8.12 20.16 -37.71
C GLU A 657 9.63 20.39 -37.58
N ALA A 658 10.31 19.62 -36.72
CA ALA A 658 11.76 19.65 -36.61
C ALA A 658 12.46 19.28 -37.94
N ALA A 659 11.96 18.25 -38.63
CA ALA A 659 12.50 17.84 -39.94
C ALA A 659 12.29 18.93 -41.02
N HIS A 660 11.14 19.62 -41.02
CA HIS A 660 10.86 20.73 -41.92
C HIS A 660 11.80 21.92 -41.66
N ASN A 661 12.11 22.22 -40.39
CA ASN A 661 13.02 23.30 -40.02
C ASN A 661 14.50 22.99 -40.32
N LEU A 662 14.88 21.70 -40.37
CA LEU A 662 16.24 21.26 -40.71
C LEU A 662 16.51 21.24 -42.23
N HIS A 663 15.47 21.28 -43.07
CA HIS A 663 15.61 21.56 -44.49
C HIS A 663 15.34 23.05 -44.72
N PRO A 664 16.35 23.94 -44.57
CA PRO A 664 16.17 25.31 -45.00
C PRO A 664 15.73 25.27 -46.46
N THR A 665 14.59 25.89 -46.77
CA THR A 665 14.16 26.13 -48.14
C THR A 665 15.39 26.58 -48.92
N PRO A 666 15.78 25.89 -50.01
CA PRO A 666 16.96 26.26 -50.77
C PRO A 666 16.81 27.73 -51.12
N VAL A 667 17.62 28.57 -50.48
CA VAL A 667 17.69 29.98 -50.81
C VAL A 667 18.16 29.98 -52.25
N SER A 668 17.24 30.30 -53.15
CA SER A 668 17.48 30.44 -54.58
C SER A 668 18.44 31.60 -54.81
N ASN A 669 19.72 31.42 -54.46
CA ASN A 669 20.79 32.24 -54.97
C ASN A 669 21.02 31.76 -56.40
N HIS A 670 20.34 32.41 -57.34
CA HIS A 670 20.72 32.41 -58.75
C HIS A 670 22.13 32.99 -58.86
N VAL A 671 23.14 32.12 -58.78
CA VAL A 671 24.48 32.38 -59.32
C VAL A 671 24.52 31.68 -60.67
N PRO A 672 24.62 32.42 -61.79
CA PRO A 672 24.81 31.80 -63.10
C PRO A 672 26.29 31.41 -63.29
N LEU A 673 26.52 30.41 -64.15
CA LEU A 673 27.81 29.88 -64.67
C LEU A 673 28.41 28.71 -63.86
N ALA A 674 28.93 27.64 -64.46
CA ALA A 674 29.20 27.30 -65.86
C ALA A 674 29.14 25.77 -66.05
N GLU A 675 28.84 25.36 -67.28
CA GLU A 675 28.97 23.98 -67.78
C GLU A 675 30.37 23.42 -67.54
N VAL A 676 30.46 22.27 -66.85
CA VAL A 676 31.60 21.37 -66.94
C VAL A 676 31.08 19.95 -67.18
N ALA A 677 31.62 19.35 -68.25
CA ALA A 677 31.27 18.07 -68.85
C ALA A 677 31.52 16.85 -67.93
N PRO A 678 30.90 15.68 -68.24
CA PRO A 678 30.98 14.50 -67.40
C PRO A 678 32.22 13.65 -67.73
N MET A 679 32.90 13.15 -66.70
CA MET A 679 33.92 12.10 -66.79
C MET A 679 33.44 10.85 -66.06
N ALA A 680 33.47 9.74 -66.79
CA ALA A 680 33.09 8.40 -66.36
C ALA A 680 34.20 7.72 -65.52
N GLY A 681 33.78 6.77 -64.68
CA GLY A 681 34.65 5.79 -63.99
C GLY A 681 33.84 5.09 -62.89
N ILE A 682 33.24 3.91 -63.15
CA ILE A 682 33.79 2.55 -62.95
C ILE A 682 34.39 2.36 -61.54
N GLY A 683 33.76 1.46 -60.76
CA GLY A 683 34.31 0.99 -59.49
C GLY A 683 33.36 0.07 -58.72
N THR A 684 33.27 -1.18 -59.16
CA THR A 684 32.64 -2.31 -58.45
C THR A 684 33.37 -2.63 -57.15
N GLY A 685 32.63 -2.81 -56.04
CA GLY A 685 33.15 -3.27 -54.75
C GLY A 685 32.20 -4.28 -54.10
N VAL A 686 32.66 -5.53 -54.04
CA VAL A 686 32.02 -6.73 -53.48
C VAL A 686 31.95 -6.66 -51.95
N SER A 687 30.87 -7.17 -51.34
CA SER A 687 30.85 -7.54 -49.91
C SER A 687 29.93 -8.76 -49.69
N PRO A 688 30.42 -9.88 -49.12
CA PRO A 688 29.59 -11.01 -48.74
C PRO A 688 29.47 -11.12 -47.21
N TYR A 689 28.26 -11.13 -46.67
CA TYR A 689 27.99 -11.77 -45.37
C TYR A 689 26.53 -12.26 -45.32
N ASP A 690 26.38 -13.58 -45.48
CA ASP A 690 25.21 -14.35 -45.09
C ASP A 690 25.22 -14.58 -43.57
N PRO A 691 24.09 -14.46 -42.86
CA PRO A 691 23.95 -15.03 -41.53
C PRO A 691 23.16 -16.35 -41.59
N ASN A 692 23.82 -17.45 -41.21
CA ASN A 692 23.16 -18.71 -40.88
C ASN A 692 22.34 -18.57 -39.57
N PRO A 693 21.16 -19.21 -39.46
CA PRO A 693 20.35 -19.21 -38.25
C PRO A 693 20.88 -20.25 -37.24
N LEU A 694 21.27 -19.78 -36.05
CA LEU A 694 21.56 -20.65 -34.91
C LEU A 694 20.24 -21.15 -34.31
N VAL A 695 20.01 -22.45 -34.45
CA VAL A 695 19.01 -23.24 -33.72
C VAL A 695 19.36 -23.19 -32.23
N SER A 696 18.52 -22.57 -31.40
CA SER A 696 18.65 -22.64 -29.94
C SER A 696 17.82 -23.81 -29.40
N GLY A 697 18.53 -24.83 -28.91
CA GLY A 697 17.96 -25.91 -28.12
C GLY A 697 18.16 -25.62 -26.64
N TYR A 698 17.18 -24.99 -26.00
CA TYR A 698 17.08 -24.93 -24.54
C TYR A 698 16.12 -26.02 -24.07
N GLY A 699 16.65 -27.11 -23.55
CA GLY A 699 15.87 -28.09 -22.78
C GLY A 699 15.53 -27.53 -21.39
N PRO A 700 14.39 -27.91 -20.78
CA PRO A 700 14.00 -27.42 -19.47
C PRO A 700 14.85 -28.09 -18.38
N VAL A 701 15.83 -27.36 -17.86
CA VAL A 701 16.49 -27.72 -16.60
C VAL A 701 15.52 -27.36 -15.48
N GLY A 702 14.94 -28.36 -14.84
CA GLY A 702 14.09 -28.19 -13.65
C GLY A 702 14.90 -27.58 -12.52
N TRP A 703 14.66 -26.31 -12.22
CA TRP A 703 15.22 -25.62 -11.07
C TRP A 703 14.52 -26.13 -9.80
N ASN A 704 15.26 -26.79 -8.91
CA ASN A 704 14.76 -27.20 -7.59
C ASN A 704 14.79 -25.99 -6.63
N TYR A 705 13.63 -25.41 -6.35
CA TYR A 705 13.49 -24.13 -5.62
C TYR A 705 13.46 -24.24 -4.08
N HIS A 706 13.63 -25.44 -3.50
CA HIS A 706 13.83 -25.59 -2.05
C HIS A 706 15.16 -24.98 -1.55
N ALA A 707 16.08 -24.59 -2.44
CA ALA A 707 17.37 -23.97 -2.11
C ALA A 707 17.29 -22.52 -1.60
N PHE A 708 16.14 -21.84 -1.71
CA PHE A 708 16.03 -20.40 -1.36
C PHE A 708 16.07 -20.11 0.16
N GLY A 709 15.61 -21.04 1.00
CA GLY A 709 15.77 -20.94 2.46
C GLY A 709 17.24 -21.07 2.88
N TYR A 710 17.95 -21.99 2.23
CA TYR A 710 19.33 -22.38 2.50
C TYR A 710 20.38 -21.42 1.91
N GLU A 711 20.11 -20.70 0.81
CA GLU A 711 21.10 -19.77 0.23
C GLU A 711 21.27 -18.46 1.02
N LEU A 712 20.21 -17.97 1.69
CA LEU A 712 20.32 -16.90 2.70
C LEU A 712 20.99 -17.39 4.00
N GLU A 713 21.00 -18.71 4.25
CA GLU A 713 21.74 -19.35 5.34
C GLU A 713 23.23 -19.48 5.01
N GLY A 714 23.57 -19.89 3.78
CA GLY A 714 24.95 -20.01 3.30
C GLY A 714 25.73 -18.69 3.25
N MET A 715 25.05 -17.55 2.99
CA MET A 715 25.71 -16.24 2.94
C MET A 715 26.01 -15.62 4.32
N ASN A 716 25.38 -16.08 5.39
CA ASN A 716 25.57 -15.51 6.74
C ASN A 716 26.53 -16.31 7.63
N ALA A 717 26.77 -17.60 7.35
CA ALA A 717 27.85 -18.34 8.00
C ALA A 717 29.22 -17.66 7.81
N ILE A 718 29.39 -16.88 6.73
CA ILE A 718 30.62 -16.14 6.39
C ILE A 718 30.59 -14.70 6.96
N ALA A 719 29.42 -14.08 7.13
CA ALA A 719 29.31 -12.71 7.65
C ALA A 719 29.47 -12.61 9.18
N VAL A 720 29.14 -13.66 9.94
CA VAL A 720 29.38 -13.74 11.39
C VAL A 720 30.88 -13.75 11.71
N GLN A 721 31.72 -14.34 10.84
CA GLN A 721 33.18 -14.38 11.03
C GLN A 721 33.88 -13.01 11.03
N TYR A 722 33.25 -11.95 10.52
CA TYR A 722 33.89 -10.62 10.38
C TYR A 722 33.53 -9.62 11.49
N GLN A 723 32.63 -9.97 12.43
CA GLN A 723 32.32 -9.10 13.59
C GLN A 723 32.81 -9.67 14.92
N ASP A 724 33.04 -10.98 15.02
CA ASP A 724 33.67 -11.59 16.20
C ASP A 724 35.21 -11.39 16.23
N SER A 725 35.80 -10.68 15.26
CA SER A 725 37.24 -10.38 15.22
C SER A 725 37.63 -9.02 15.81
N ASP A 726 36.67 -8.21 16.26
CA ASP A 726 36.92 -6.88 16.84
C ASP A 726 36.25 -6.69 18.22
N TYR A 727 36.12 -7.76 19.01
CA TYR A 727 35.81 -7.71 20.44
C TYR A 727 36.79 -8.52 21.28
#